data_AF-A0AAD6UHN1-F1
#
_entry.id   AF-A0AAD6UHN1-F1
#
_cell.length_a   1.000
_cell.length_b   1.000
_cell.length_c   1.000
_cell.angle_alpha   90.00
_cell.angle_beta   90.00
_cell.angle_gamma   90.00
#
_symmetry.space_group_name_H-M   'P 1'
#
loop_
_entity.id
_entity.type
_entity.pdbx_description
1 polymer ?
#
loop_
_entity_poly.entity_id
_entity_poly.type
_entity_poly.pdbx_seq_one_letter_code
_entity_poly.pdbx_strand_id
1 'polypeptide(L)'
;MCDSLPDEILSEILSPALKIPDKMFANTSEISGFAAYRRVSSSATLLVSKSWLRVATPLLYSTVVIRSKPQAQALQAALAEHPELGRFVKKLRVEGGFGKSMLQILENTPNVRDLAVSLLLPSSDLPSGLKSGLPLINPTRLIVIDRTYPTSNIRMNKGITDLTATLILCCKKWSNLKMLLLPYDRRIDLRWNFVRDICASPTIKILSFPMYIKTPFDNASHGDSPFAYLVELGKNTSLDAIEIRTKSAEHQTSPLFSKDAHLNQLLRWADTSQDQMISSVKPLTCLPRDPTFRPMSSASRSVVECIWSRILFFALEQYPEKTVEWMAPDLKANSERLHFLLVSKLFQRLAIPYLYRCPAFNERNFEGFSNAIAANSSLARQIREIDVRLCAERLDLTKSTARDRFSFPVDTFASIAPHACNLTHLVAGGHQHLSWETFIAIAQTAGATLEEFKGFKIKLRVRSTPRSPAIFAKFTALRSLEWGFQCIRYRGAASTSPFDQVDNISAGALPRLESLTITPHEVLSLFSKMMLPSLRHAAIDCIGSDPSALNFVEAHGAKIQHLEVRHTIGTRHTIGTDPVLPLCPNMETLTCHIVPNDPGQELLRYNLEDGFKHANLRKIAMTNPIMQRSYAQRLKEKQWAVFFSGLAASGQLPALREINLRAFDWPKSAHAIATCAWVEWAEMFLEHGIAMTDRTGIEWRPRLKGSQR
;
A
#
# COMPACT_ATOMS: atom_id res chain seq x y z
N MET A 1 40.06 2.79 1.22
CA MET A 1 39.33 3.26 2.43
C MET A 1 38.44 2.18 3.04
N CYS A 2 37.68 1.39 2.27
CA CYS A 2 36.87 0.31 2.89
C CYS A 2 37.70 -0.85 3.47
N ASP A 3 38.88 -1.16 2.94
CA ASP A 3 39.68 -2.31 3.39
C ASP A 3 40.40 -2.08 4.74
N SER A 4 40.34 -0.86 5.31
CA SER A 4 40.93 -0.53 6.62
C SER A 4 39.93 -0.57 7.77
N LEU A 5 38.66 -0.87 7.52
CA LEU A 5 37.67 -0.99 8.58
C LEU A 5 37.80 -2.36 9.28
N PRO A 6 37.74 -2.40 10.62
CA PRO A 6 37.61 -3.67 11.35
C PRO A 6 36.34 -4.42 10.92
N ASP A 7 36.41 -5.76 10.97
CA ASP A 7 35.33 -6.63 10.52
C ASP A 7 34.04 -6.42 11.32
N GLU A 8 34.14 -6.05 12.59
CA GLU A 8 33.00 -5.78 13.46
C GLU A 8 32.24 -4.54 12.98
N ILE A 9 32.97 -3.48 12.65
CA ILE A 9 32.39 -2.24 12.11
C ILE A 9 31.77 -2.51 10.75
N LEU A 10 32.47 -3.26 9.89
CA LEU A 10 31.94 -3.65 8.61
C LEU A 10 30.68 -4.53 8.74
N SER A 11 30.66 -5.46 9.68
CA SER A 11 29.49 -6.30 10.00
C SER A 11 28.30 -5.46 10.46
N GLU A 12 28.51 -4.45 11.30
CA GLU A 12 27.46 -3.52 11.73
C GLU A 12 26.93 -2.68 10.57
N ILE A 13 27.80 -2.18 9.70
CA ILE A 13 27.42 -1.43 8.48
C ILE A 13 26.58 -2.30 7.53
N LEU A 14 26.97 -3.55 7.35
CA LEU A 14 26.33 -4.47 6.41
C LEU A 14 25.06 -5.13 6.96
N SER A 15 24.93 -5.19 8.28
CA SER A 15 23.82 -5.87 8.97
C SER A 15 22.43 -5.39 8.53
N PRO A 16 22.12 -4.07 8.46
CA PRO A 16 20.80 -3.60 8.02
C PRO A 16 20.44 -4.01 6.59
N ALA A 17 21.45 -4.15 5.71
CA ALA A 17 21.23 -4.52 4.31
C ALA A 17 21.04 -6.04 4.12
N LEU A 18 21.77 -6.85 4.90
CA LEU A 18 21.86 -8.30 4.71
C LEU A 18 21.01 -9.12 5.69
N LYS A 19 20.84 -8.66 6.94
CA LYS A 19 20.06 -9.39 7.94
C LYS A 19 18.57 -9.21 7.69
N ILE A 20 17.83 -10.29 7.86
CA ILE A 20 16.37 -10.29 7.85
C ILE A 20 15.90 -10.14 9.31
N PRO A 21 15.12 -9.09 9.64
CA PRO A 21 14.54 -8.95 10.96
C PRO A 21 13.70 -10.17 11.33
N ASP A 22 13.77 -10.61 12.59
CA ASP A 22 13.09 -11.85 13.03
C ASP A 22 11.58 -11.81 12.77
N LYS A 23 10.95 -10.65 13.02
CA LYS A 23 9.54 -10.39 12.73
C LYS A 23 9.20 -10.62 11.25
N MET A 24 10.08 -10.21 10.34
CA MET A 24 9.87 -10.41 8.90
C MET A 24 10.01 -11.90 8.55
N PHE A 25 10.99 -12.60 9.14
CA PHE A 25 11.20 -14.04 8.97
C PHE A 25 10.04 -14.87 9.52
N ALA A 26 9.52 -14.51 10.69
CA ALA A 26 8.41 -15.16 11.37
C ALA A 26 7.03 -14.70 10.87
N ASN A 27 6.96 -13.80 9.88
CA ASN A 27 5.70 -13.28 9.39
C ASN A 27 4.88 -14.39 8.70
N THR A 28 3.73 -14.72 9.29
CA THR A 28 2.75 -15.69 8.79
C THR A 28 1.57 -15.03 8.06
N SER A 29 1.64 -13.72 7.77
CA SER A 29 0.59 -13.03 7.01
C SER A 29 0.34 -13.64 5.64
N GLU A 30 -0.87 -13.38 5.12
CA GLU A 30 -1.34 -13.83 3.80
C GLU A 30 -0.32 -13.51 2.69
N ILE A 31 0.29 -12.33 2.74
CA ILE A 31 1.34 -11.92 1.82
C ILE A 31 2.70 -12.13 2.50
N SER A 32 3.63 -12.87 1.88
CA SER A 32 5.00 -12.98 2.40
C SER A 32 5.64 -11.60 2.49
N GLY A 33 6.30 -11.27 3.61
CA GLY A 33 7.15 -10.07 3.67
C GLY A 33 8.25 -10.07 2.61
N PHE A 34 8.69 -11.26 2.19
CA PHE A 34 9.71 -11.43 1.15
C PHE A 34 9.14 -11.33 -0.27
N ALA A 35 7.81 -11.29 -0.42
CA ALA A 35 7.15 -11.29 -1.71
C ALA A 35 7.48 -10.05 -2.53
N ALA A 36 7.74 -8.91 -1.88
CA ALA A 36 8.15 -7.68 -2.55
C ALA A 36 9.56 -7.83 -3.14
N TYR A 37 9.72 -7.42 -4.40
CA TYR A 37 11.04 -7.31 -5.02
C TYR A 37 11.79 -6.15 -4.37
N ARG A 38 12.97 -6.44 -3.80
CA ARG A 38 13.93 -5.38 -3.49
C ARG A 38 14.56 -4.94 -4.80
N ARG A 39 14.72 -3.62 -5.00
CA ARG A 39 15.35 -3.06 -6.20
C ARG A 39 16.79 -3.53 -6.39
N VAL A 40 17.47 -3.89 -5.30
CA VAL A 40 18.86 -4.36 -5.29
C VAL A 40 18.95 -5.75 -4.66
N SER A 41 19.66 -6.66 -5.33
CA SER A 41 19.97 -7.99 -4.77
C SER A 41 20.92 -7.85 -3.58
N SER A 42 20.66 -8.55 -2.49
CA SER A 42 21.59 -8.60 -1.35
C SER A 42 22.96 -9.18 -1.73
N SER A 43 23.04 -9.97 -2.81
CA SER A 43 24.31 -10.48 -3.33
C SER A 43 25.18 -9.39 -3.96
N ALA A 44 24.62 -8.26 -4.42
CA ALA A 44 25.41 -7.17 -5.00
C ALA A 44 26.40 -6.58 -3.99
N THR A 45 26.04 -6.60 -2.71
CA THR A 45 26.91 -6.20 -1.58
C THR A 45 28.19 -7.04 -1.50
N LEU A 46 28.15 -8.31 -1.94
CA LEU A 46 29.32 -9.18 -1.92
C LEU A 46 30.40 -8.80 -2.95
N LEU A 47 30.04 -8.03 -3.97
CA LEU A 47 30.90 -7.72 -5.11
C LEU A 47 31.76 -6.47 -4.89
N VAL A 48 31.69 -5.84 -3.71
CA VAL A 48 32.38 -4.57 -3.43
C VAL A 48 33.89 -4.77 -3.20
N SER A 49 34.27 -5.67 -2.28
CA SER A 49 35.69 -6.02 -2.01
C SER A 49 35.80 -7.40 -1.36
N LYS A 50 37.02 -7.96 -1.29
CA LYS A 50 37.28 -9.25 -0.62
C LYS A 50 36.91 -9.23 0.87
N SER A 51 37.14 -8.11 1.55
CA SER A 51 36.74 -7.93 2.96
C SER A 51 35.23 -7.93 3.11
N TRP A 52 34.52 -7.24 2.21
CA TRP A 52 33.05 -7.26 2.18
C TRP A 52 32.54 -8.67 1.91
N LEU A 53 33.05 -9.38 0.90
CA LEU A 53 32.68 -10.77 0.63
C LEU A 53 32.84 -11.65 1.88
N ARG A 54 33.99 -11.58 2.55
CA ARG A 54 34.30 -12.39 3.74
C ARG A 54 33.37 -12.09 4.92
N VAL A 55 33.12 -10.82 5.23
CA VAL A 55 32.26 -10.40 6.37
C VAL A 55 30.77 -10.56 6.05
N ALA A 56 30.35 -10.29 4.82
CA ALA A 56 28.96 -10.37 4.39
C ALA A 56 28.48 -11.81 4.19
N THR A 57 29.35 -12.75 3.81
CA THR A 57 28.92 -14.13 3.49
C THR A 57 28.20 -14.81 4.66
N PRO A 58 28.73 -14.83 5.90
CA PRO A 58 28.00 -15.37 7.04
C PRO A 58 26.68 -14.63 7.32
N LEU A 59 26.65 -13.31 7.13
CA LEU A 59 25.44 -12.50 7.33
C LEU A 59 24.34 -12.86 6.32
N LEU A 60 24.71 -13.01 5.05
CA LEU A 60 23.81 -13.36 3.95
C LEU A 60 23.23 -14.77 4.14
N TYR A 61 24.07 -15.75 4.47
CA TYR A 61 23.63 -17.14 4.65
C TYR A 61 22.95 -17.39 6.00
N SER A 62 23.07 -16.48 6.98
CA SER A 62 22.45 -16.64 8.30
C SER A 62 20.94 -16.92 8.24
N THR A 63 20.25 -16.28 7.28
CA THR A 63 18.81 -16.45 7.05
C THR A 63 18.53 -16.71 5.58
N VAL A 64 18.15 -17.94 5.25
CA VAL A 64 17.83 -18.38 3.90
C VAL A 64 16.31 -18.44 3.71
N VAL A 65 15.82 -17.83 2.62
CA VAL A 65 14.40 -17.87 2.23
C VAL A 65 14.26 -18.43 0.82
N ILE A 66 13.69 -19.63 0.71
CA ILE A 66 13.49 -20.35 -0.55
C ILE A 66 12.02 -20.26 -0.98
N ARG A 67 11.76 -19.72 -2.16
CA ARG A 67 10.39 -19.47 -2.67
C ARG A 67 10.18 -19.96 -4.09
N SER A 68 11.18 -20.62 -4.67
CA SER A 68 11.11 -21.14 -6.03
C SER A 68 12.07 -22.31 -6.22
N LYS A 69 11.75 -23.19 -7.18
CA LYS A 69 12.59 -24.34 -7.53
C LYS A 69 14.01 -23.92 -7.99
N PRO A 70 14.20 -22.88 -8.83
CA PRO A 70 15.55 -22.44 -9.20
C PRO A 70 16.37 -21.96 -7.99
N GLN A 71 15.76 -21.28 -7.02
CA GLN A 71 16.46 -20.89 -5.79
C GLN A 71 16.91 -22.11 -4.98
N ALA A 72 16.05 -23.13 -4.87
CA ALA A 72 16.40 -24.37 -4.18
C ALA A 72 17.57 -25.09 -4.89
N GLN A 73 17.53 -25.17 -6.23
CA GLN A 73 18.59 -25.80 -7.02
C GLN A 73 19.91 -25.00 -6.94
N ALA A 74 19.85 -23.68 -7.01
CA ALA A 74 21.03 -22.83 -6.90
C ALA A 74 21.67 -22.93 -5.50
N LEU A 75 20.86 -22.94 -4.44
CA LEU A 75 21.36 -23.14 -3.09
C LEU A 75 21.94 -24.55 -2.90
N GLN A 76 21.26 -25.58 -3.39
CA GLN A 76 21.76 -26.96 -3.38
C GLN A 76 23.13 -27.04 -4.05
N ALA A 77 23.30 -26.47 -5.25
CA ALA A 77 24.57 -26.46 -5.97
C ALA A 77 25.66 -25.73 -5.17
N ALA A 78 25.36 -24.54 -4.65
CA ALA A 78 26.30 -23.77 -3.84
C ALA A 78 26.73 -24.52 -2.56
N LEU A 79 25.80 -25.23 -1.89
CA LEU A 79 26.12 -26.03 -0.70
C LEU A 79 26.89 -27.30 -1.03
N ALA A 80 26.68 -27.89 -2.21
CA ALA A 80 27.43 -29.05 -2.66
C ALA A 80 28.88 -28.67 -3.00
N GLU A 81 29.09 -27.51 -3.61
CA GLU A 81 30.42 -26.98 -3.95
C GLU A 81 31.15 -26.43 -2.72
N HIS A 82 30.43 -25.78 -1.82
CA HIS A 82 30.95 -25.12 -0.62
C HIS A 82 30.17 -25.51 0.65
N PRO A 83 30.40 -26.71 1.21
CA PRO A 83 29.65 -27.22 2.37
C PRO A 83 29.77 -26.34 3.63
N GLU A 84 30.84 -25.56 3.76
CA GLU A 84 31.04 -24.61 4.85
C GLU A 84 29.96 -23.53 4.92
N LEU A 85 29.37 -23.14 3.78
CA LEU A 85 28.29 -22.15 3.73
C LEU A 85 27.05 -22.64 4.48
N GLY A 86 26.79 -23.96 4.45
CA GLY A 86 25.67 -24.58 5.14
C GLY A 86 25.74 -24.44 6.65
N ARG A 87 26.95 -24.30 7.23
CA ARG A 87 27.15 -24.08 8.66
C ARG A 87 26.68 -22.69 9.12
N PHE A 88 26.68 -21.70 8.21
CA PHE A 88 26.20 -20.36 8.50
C PHE A 88 24.67 -20.27 8.54
N VAL A 89 23.95 -21.19 7.89
CA VAL A 89 22.48 -21.20 7.87
C VAL A 89 21.92 -21.49 9.26
N LYS A 90 21.33 -20.46 9.90
CA LYS A 90 20.68 -20.57 11.21
C LYS A 90 19.16 -20.54 11.10
N LYS A 91 18.64 -19.80 10.13
CA LYS A 91 17.21 -19.66 9.87
C LYS A 91 16.91 -20.09 8.44
N LEU A 92 15.98 -21.02 8.28
CA LEU A 92 15.57 -21.54 6.98
C LEU A 92 14.06 -21.40 6.81
N ARG A 93 13.64 -20.65 5.80
CA ARG A 93 12.22 -20.49 5.42
C ARG A 93 11.97 -21.09 4.05
N VAL A 94 11.03 -22.02 3.97
CA VAL A 94 10.68 -22.75 2.75
C VAL A 94 9.22 -22.50 2.40
N GLU A 95 8.98 -21.82 1.28
CA GLU A 95 7.64 -21.54 0.74
C GLU A 95 7.35 -22.40 -0.51
N GLY A 96 7.44 -23.72 -0.36
CA GLY A 96 7.22 -24.73 -1.42
C GLY A 96 7.79 -26.10 -1.05
N GLY A 97 7.63 -27.09 -1.93
CA GLY A 97 8.12 -28.47 -1.75
C GLY A 97 9.50 -28.72 -2.37
N PHE A 98 9.74 -28.17 -3.56
CA PHE A 98 11.01 -28.16 -4.32
C PHE A 98 11.75 -29.51 -4.49
N GLY A 99 11.10 -30.63 -4.21
CA GLY A 99 11.58 -31.99 -4.46
C GLY A 99 12.94 -32.30 -3.83
N LYS A 100 13.77 -33.08 -4.53
CA LYS A 100 15.06 -33.61 -4.05
C LYS A 100 16.05 -32.53 -3.59
N SER A 101 15.99 -31.33 -4.16
CA SER A 101 16.86 -30.20 -3.76
C SER A 101 16.75 -29.91 -2.27
N MET A 102 15.54 -30.01 -1.69
CA MET A 102 15.36 -29.76 -0.26
C MET A 102 16.00 -30.78 0.65
N LEU A 103 16.09 -32.05 0.22
CA LEU A 103 16.79 -33.08 0.99
C LEU A 103 18.26 -32.70 1.13
N GLN A 104 18.90 -32.39 0.02
CA GLN A 104 20.32 -32.05 0.00
C GLN A 104 20.63 -30.73 0.71
N ILE A 105 19.74 -29.74 0.63
CA ILE A 105 19.89 -28.51 1.43
C ILE A 105 19.86 -28.86 2.92
N LEU A 106 18.86 -29.63 3.37
CA LEU A 106 18.72 -29.98 4.79
C LEU A 106 19.87 -30.86 5.30
N GLU A 107 20.39 -31.77 4.49
CA GLU A 107 21.61 -32.55 4.76
C GLU A 107 22.83 -31.65 5.01
N ASN A 108 22.94 -30.54 4.29
CA ASN A 108 24.09 -29.63 4.36
C ASN A 108 23.89 -28.44 5.31
N THR A 109 22.72 -28.29 5.95
CA THR A 109 22.44 -27.20 6.91
C THR A 109 22.16 -27.72 8.32
N PRO A 110 23.15 -28.33 9.01
CA PRO A 110 22.92 -28.96 10.32
C PRO A 110 22.60 -27.96 11.44
N ASN A 111 22.87 -26.67 11.23
CA ASN A 111 22.75 -25.62 12.24
C ASN A 111 21.43 -24.84 12.20
N VAL A 112 20.41 -25.34 11.49
CA VAL A 112 19.09 -24.70 11.42
C VAL A 112 18.43 -24.73 12.80
N ARG A 113 18.28 -23.55 13.41
CA ARG A 113 17.61 -23.31 14.69
C ARG A 113 16.17 -22.84 14.49
N ASP A 114 15.92 -22.09 13.43
CA ASP A 114 14.61 -21.55 13.10
C ASP A 114 14.16 -22.08 11.76
N LEU A 115 13.10 -22.88 11.76
CA LEU A 115 12.52 -23.45 10.56
C LEU A 115 11.15 -22.84 10.32
N ALA A 116 10.94 -22.24 9.16
CA ALA A 116 9.63 -21.81 8.70
C ALA A 116 9.20 -22.63 7.47
N VAL A 117 8.08 -23.34 7.56
CA VAL A 117 7.60 -24.23 6.49
C VAL A 117 6.21 -23.80 6.04
N SER A 118 6.04 -23.59 4.75
CA SER A 118 4.72 -23.37 4.17
C SER A 118 4.01 -24.68 3.84
N LEU A 119 2.77 -24.79 4.31
CA LEU A 119 1.85 -25.87 3.96
C LEU A 119 1.00 -25.53 2.73
N LEU A 120 1.28 -24.40 2.07
CA LEU A 120 0.68 -24.04 0.79
C LEU A 120 1.46 -24.71 -0.36
N LEU A 121 1.15 -25.98 -0.63
CA LEU A 121 1.76 -26.73 -1.72
C LEU A 121 0.78 -26.88 -2.88
N PRO A 122 1.07 -26.32 -4.07
CA PRO A 122 0.36 -26.68 -5.29
C PRO A 122 0.42 -28.19 -5.53
N SER A 123 -0.58 -28.77 -6.19
CA SER A 123 -0.59 -30.21 -6.51
C SER A 123 0.58 -30.65 -7.40
N SER A 124 1.18 -29.71 -8.13
CA SER A 124 2.37 -29.93 -8.96
C SER A 124 3.68 -29.95 -8.18
N ASP A 125 3.69 -29.50 -6.92
CA ASP A 125 4.90 -29.45 -6.10
C ASP A 125 5.03 -30.71 -5.24
N LEU A 126 6.22 -31.32 -5.23
CA LEU A 126 6.46 -32.59 -4.55
C LEU A 126 7.23 -32.34 -3.24
N PRO A 127 6.64 -32.59 -2.06
CA PRO A 127 7.32 -32.39 -0.78
C PRO A 127 8.27 -33.54 -0.41
N SER A 128 8.60 -34.45 -1.34
CA SER A 128 9.38 -35.65 -1.04
C SER A 128 10.73 -35.35 -0.40
N GLY A 129 11.47 -34.35 -0.88
CA GLY A 129 12.74 -33.98 -0.27
C GLY A 129 12.61 -33.35 1.10
N LEU A 130 11.54 -32.57 1.35
CA LEU A 130 11.22 -32.09 2.71
C LEU A 130 10.92 -33.26 3.63
N LYS A 131 10.08 -34.22 3.21
CA LYS A 131 9.73 -35.39 4.03
C LYS A 131 10.97 -36.17 4.47
N SER A 132 11.90 -36.37 3.54
CA SER A 132 13.15 -37.09 3.82
C SER A 132 14.17 -36.26 4.60
N GLY A 133 14.23 -34.95 4.39
CA GLY A 133 15.25 -34.08 4.98
C GLY A 133 14.91 -33.52 6.36
N LEU A 134 13.63 -33.32 6.69
CA LEU A 134 13.20 -32.78 8.00
C LEU A 134 13.72 -33.59 9.21
N PRO A 135 13.78 -34.94 9.17
CA PRO A 135 14.39 -35.73 10.24
C PRO A 135 15.88 -35.47 10.48
N LEU A 136 16.59 -34.83 9.54
CA LEU A 136 18.04 -34.60 9.60
C LEU A 136 18.44 -33.32 10.37
N ILE A 137 17.46 -32.48 10.71
CA ILE A 137 17.66 -31.25 11.47
C ILE A 137 16.97 -31.34 12.84
N ASN A 138 17.32 -30.43 13.76
CA ASN A 138 16.73 -30.37 15.10
C ASN A 138 16.52 -28.90 15.54
N PRO A 139 15.52 -28.21 14.95
CA PRO A 139 15.30 -26.79 15.16
C PRO A 139 14.81 -26.50 16.59
N THR A 140 15.07 -25.28 17.06
CA THR A 140 14.53 -24.74 18.33
C THR A 140 13.17 -24.08 18.17
N ARG A 141 12.87 -23.57 16.97
CA ARG A 141 11.61 -22.89 16.66
C ARG A 141 11.07 -23.35 15.32
N LEU A 142 9.80 -23.76 15.31
CA LEU A 142 9.05 -24.08 14.11
C LEU A 142 7.99 -22.99 13.85
N ILE A 143 7.96 -22.47 12.63
CA ILE A 143 6.96 -21.52 12.15
C ILE A 143 6.18 -22.17 11.03
N VAL A 144 4.89 -22.40 11.25
CA VAL A 144 4.00 -22.97 10.24
C VAL A 144 3.37 -21.83 9.46
N ILE A 145 3.55 -21.83 8.15
CA ILE A 145 2.97 -20.82 7.25
C ILE A 145 1.82 -21.47 6.50
N ASP A 146 0.61 -21.00 6.76
CA ASP A 146 -0.59 -21.41 6.06
C ASP A 146 -1.25 -20.17 5.49
N ARG A 147 -1.34 -20.12 4.16
CA ARG A 147 -1.92 -19.00 3.43
C ARG A 147 -3.14 -19.52 2.71
N THR A 148 -4.29 -19.49 3.37
CA THR A 148 -5.54 -19.68 2.65
C THR A 148 -5.92 -18.33 2.05
N TYR A 149 -5.89 -18.21 0.72
CA TYR A 149 -6.55 -17.06 0.10
C TYR A 149 -8.05 -17.23 0.36
N PRO A 150 -8.77 -16.20 0.81
CA PRO A 150 -10.18 -16.30 1.16
C PRO A 150 -11.04 -16.87 0.02
N THR A 151 -10.58 -16.75 -1.22
CA THR A 151 -11.27 -17.14 -2.45
C THR A 151 -10.86 -18.52 -3.00
N SER A 152 -9.76 -19.11 -2.55
CA SER A 152 -9.30 -20.39 -3.08
C SER A 152 -9.73 -21.52 -2.15
N ASN A 153 -10.63 -22.39 -2.61
CA ASN A 153 -10.86 -23.71 -2.03
C ASN A 153 -9.62 -24.59 -2.25
N ILE A 154 -8.49 -24.26 -1.62
CA ILE A 154 -7.32 -25.12 -1.61
C ILE A 154 -7.72 -26.35 -0.81
N ARG A 155 -8.16 -27.37 -1.55
CA ARG A 155 -8.43 -28.69 -0.98
C ARG A 155 -7.10 -29.24 -0.49
N MET A 156 -7.13 -29.85 0.70
CA MET A 156 -6.03 -30.67 1.19
C MET A 156 -5.65 -31.66 0.09
N ASN A 157 -4.45 -31.52 -0.47
CA ASN A 157 -3.91 -32.52 -1.40
C ASN A 157 -3.02 -33.49 -0.63
N LYS A 158 -2.76 -34.65 -1.23
CA LYS A 158 -1.93 -35.69 -0.63
C LYS A 158 -0.56 -35.18 -0.18
N GLY A 159 0.05 -34.26 -0.95
CA GLY A 159 1.34 -33.66 -0.59
C GLY A 159 1.29 -32.87 0.72
N ILE A 160 0.25 -32.05 0.92
CA ILE A 160 0.03 -31.31 2.17
C ILE A 160 -0.20 -32.28 3.33
N THR A 161 -1.07 -33.28 3.16
CA THR A 161 -1.35 -34.29 4.19
C THR A 161 -0.09 -35.05 4.60
N ASP A 162 0.70 -35.50 3.62
CA ASP A 162 1.95 -36.22 3.86
C ASP A 162 3.01 -35.36 4.56
N LEU A 163 3.18 -34.10 4.15
CA LEU A 163 4.12 -33.18 4.79
C LEU A 163 3.68 -32.86 6.23
N THR A 164 2.38 -32.67 6.43
CA THR A 164 1.77 -32.43 7.76
C THR A 164 2.04 -33.61 8.69
N ALA A 165 1.78 -34.84 8.24
CA ALA A 165 2.09 -36.06 8.98
C ALA A 165 3.59 -36.18 9.31
N THR A 166 4.45 -35.83 8.35
CA THR A 166 5.90 -35.86 8.55
C THR A 166 6.36 -34.83 9.59
N LEU A 167 5.81 -33.62 9.56
CA LEU A 167 6.09 -32.59 10.57
C LEU A 167 5.64 -33.04 11.97
N ILE A 168 4.46 -33.66 12.11
CA ILE A 168 4.00 -34.22 13.39
C ILE A 168 5.02 -35.23 13.92
N LEU A 169 5.48 -36.16 13.09
CA LEU A 169 6.47 -37.16 13.48
C LEU A 169 7.81 -36.53 13.86
N CYS A 170 8.26 -35.51 13.12
CA CYS A 170 9.53 -34.82 13.40
C CYS A 170 9.45 -34.00 14.68
N CYS A 171 8.34 -33.29 14.94
CA CYS A 171 8.16 -32.50 16.17
C CYS A 171 8.24 -33.37 17.43
N LYS A 172 7.82 -34.63 17.35
CA LYS A 172 7.97 -35.61 18.44
C LYS A 172 9.41 -36.09 18.65
N LYS A 173 10.26 -35.99 17.63
CA LYS A 173 11.67 -36.41 17.66
C LYS A 173 12.65 -35.25 17.90
N TRP A 174 12.27 -34.02 17.56
CA TRP A 174 13.13 -32.84 17.72
C TRP A 174 13.26 -32.47 19.20
N SER A 175 14.35 -32.91 19.82
CA SER A 175 14.65 -32.65 21.23
C SER A 175 14.88 -31.17 21.56
N ASN A 176 15.20 -30.35 20.56
CA ASN A 176 15.46 -28.92 20.75
C ASN A 176 14.23 -28.03 20.54
N LEU A 177 13.12 -28.54 20.02
CA LEU A 177 11.97 -27.73 19.61
C LEU A 177 11.26 -27.15 20.84
N LYS A 178 11.44 -25.85 21.10
CA LYS A 178 10.86 -25.16 22.26
C LYS A 178 9.67 -24.27 21.89
N MET A 179 9.62 -23.76 20.67
CA MET A 179 8.62 -22.79 20.24
C MET A 179 7.93 -23.21 18.95
N LEU A 180 6.60 -23.15 18.93
CA LEU A 180 5.76 -23.33 17.76
C LEU A 180 4.97 -22.05 17.49
N LEU A 181 5.19 -21.45 16.31
CA LEU A 181 4.40 -20.33 15.80
C LEU A 181 3.42 -20.85 14.76
N LEU A 182 2.14 -20.66 15.01
CA LEU A 182 1.06 -21.11 14.13
C LEU A 182 0.61 -20.00 13.17
N PRO A 183 0.02 -20.38 12.02
CA PRO A 183 -0.29 -19.44 10.96
C PRO A 183 -1.42 -18.47 11.29
N TYR A 184 -1.50 -17.42 10.48
CA TYR A 184 -2.62 -16.49 10.43
C TYR A 184 -3.76 -17.10 9.61
N ASP A 185 -4.73 -17.77 10.25
CA ASP A 185 -5.95 -18.20 9.54
C ASP A 185 -7.22 -18.09 10.40
N ARG A 186 -8.31 -17.65 9.76
CA ARG A 186 -9.68 -17.64 10.27
C ARG A 186 -10.37 -19.01 10.21
N ARG A 187 -9.73 -20.04 9.66
CA ARG A 187 -10.28 -21.40 9.43
C ARG A 187 -9.52 -22.50 10.16
N ILE A 188 -9.13 -22.25 11.41
CA ILE A 188 -8.37 -23.20 12.26
C ILE A 188 -9.05 -24.58 12.34
N ASP A 189 -10.38 -24.64 12.20
CA ASP A 189 -11.19 -25.85 12.31
C ASP A 189 -10.68 -27.03 11.46
N LEU A 190 -10.20 -26.77 10.23
CA LEU A 190 -9.74 -27.84 9.32
C LEU A 190 -8.35 -28.40 9.67
N ARG A 191 -7.63 -27.77 10.62
CA ARG A 191 -6.27 -28.17 11.00
C ARG A 191 -6.10 -28.37 12.49
N TRP A 192 -7.20 -28.49 13.24
CA TRP A 192 -7.12 -28.70 14.68
C TRP A 192 -6.34 -29.96 15.06
N ASN A 193 -6.59 -31.06 14.37
CA ASN A 193 -5.86 -32.32 14.58
C ASN A 193 -4.33 -32.13 14.46
N PHE A 194 -3.87 -31.31 13.50
CA PHE A 194 -2.44 -31.02 13.36
C PHE A 194 -1.88 -30.27 14.57
N VAL A 195 -2.57 -29.24 15.05
CA VAL A 195 -2.15 -28.46 16.22
C VAL A 195 -2.11 -29.36 17.45
N ARG A 196 -3.17 -30.12 17.70
CA ARG A 196 -3.25 -31.08 18.81
C ARG A 196 -2.10 -32.09 18.76
N ASP A 197 -1.90 -32.73 17.61
CA ASP A 197 -0.93 -33.82 17.48
C ASP A 197 0.53 -33.35 17.54
N ILE A 198 0.82 -32.11 17.10
CA ILE A 198 2.14 -31.48 17.30
C ILE A 198 2.34 -31.08 18.75
N CYS A 199 1.33 -30.46 19.36
CA CYS A 199 1.45 -29.97 20.73
C CYS A 199 1.66 -31.13 21.70
N ALA A 200 1.19 -32.34 21.40
CA ALA A 200 1.53 -33.54 22.18
C ALA A 200 3.05 -33.83 22.30
N SER A 201 3.92 -33.10 21.61
CA SER A 201 5.37 -33.16 21.82
C SER A 201 5.77 -32.54 23.17
N PRO A 202 6.49 -33.28 24.04
CA PRO A 202 6.85 -32.81 25.38
C PRO A 202 7.94 -31.72 25.39
N THR A 203 8.56 -31.44 24.23
CA THR A 203 9.64 -30.45 24.10
C THR A 203 9.11 -29.03 23.90
N ILE A 204 7.91 -28.90 23.34
CA ILE A 204 7.31 -27.61 23.03
C ILE A 204 6.88 -26.94 24.33
N LYS A 205 7.43 -25.74 24.55
CA LYS A 205 7.20 -24.90 25.73
C LYS A 205 6.34 -23.70 25.43
N ILE A 206 6.48 -23.11 24.25
CA ILE A 206 5.76 -21.90 23.87
C ILE A 206 4.99 -22.14 22.59
N LEU A 207 3.68 -21.92 22.66
CA LEU A 207 2.78 -21.96 21.52
C LEU A 207 2.32 -20.54 21.23
N SER A 208 2.48 -20.04 20.00
CA SER A 208 2.21 -18.64 19.67
C SER A 208 1.28 -18.50 18.46
N PHE A 209 0.22 -17.70 18.60
CA PHE A 209 -0.83 -17.50 17.60
C PHE A 209 -1.00 -16.01 17.27
N PRO A 210 -1.16 -15.63 15.99
CA PRO A 210 -1.63 -14.30 15.62
C PRO A 210 -3.15 -14.18 15.83
N MET A 211 -3.60 -13.35 16.76
CA MET A 211 -5.01 -13.12 17.04
C MET A 211 -5.61 -12.14 16.04
N TYR A 212 -6.47 -12.67 15.17
CA TYR A 212 -7.42 -11.89 14.40
C TYR A 212 -8.75 -12.65 14.35
N ILE A 213 -9.31 -12.92 15.53
CA ILE A 213 -10.67 -13.44 15.66
C ILE A 213 -11.63 -12.29 15.32
N LYS A 214 -11.75 -11.94 14.03
CA LYS A 214 -13.08 -11.56 13.54
C LYS A 214 -13.84 -12.86 13.54
N THR A 215 -14.55 -13.16 14.62
CA THR A 215 -15.42 -14.33 14.71
C THR A 215 -16.21 -14.41 13.40
N PRO A 216 -16.02 -15.45 12.57
CA PRO A 216 -16.99 -15.75 11.52
C PRO A 216 -18.37 -16.12 12.13
N PHE A 217 -18.38 -16.33 13.45
CA PHE A 217 -19.51 -16.78 14.29
C PHE A 217 -20.52 -15.69 14.69
N ASP A 218 -20.53 -14.51 14.05
CA ASP A 218 -21.78 -13.70 14.08
C ASP A 218 -22.96 -14.46 13.46
N ASN A 219 -22.69 -15.53 12.71
CA ASN A 219 -23.68 -16.59 12.42
C ASN A 219 -23.65 -17.63 13.56
N ALA A 220 -24.35 -17.32 14.65
CA ALA A 220 -24.39 -18.06 15.92
C ALA A 220 -25.04 -19.47 15.87
N SER A 221 -24.90 -20.24 14.78
CA SER A 221 -25.64 -21.49 14.58
C SER A 221 -24.96 -22.74 15.16
N HIS A 222 -23.66 -22.68 15.48
CA HIS A 222 -22.93 -23.78 16.09
C HIS A 222 -22.41 -23.29 17.44
N GLY A 223 -23.11 -23.67 18.52
CA GLY A 223 -22.86 -23.23 19.90
C GLY A 223 -21.51 -23.65 20.51
N ASP A 224 -20.51 -23.97 19.69
CA ASP A 224 -19.16 -24.28 20.13
C ASP A 224 -18.39 -22.98 20.38
N SER A 225 -17.94 -22.83 21.62
CA SER A 225 -17.10 -21.70 22.01
C SER A 225 -15.85 -21.66 21.14
N PRO A 226 -15.48 -20.51 20.54
CA PRO A 226 -14.26 -20.32 19.75
C PRO A 226 -12.96 -20.47 20.57
N PHE A 227 -13.05 -20.99 21.79
CA PHE A 227 -11.95 -21.25 22.71
C PHE A 227 -11.86 -22.70 23.18
N ALA A 228 -12.77 -23.60 22.74
CA ALA A 228 -12.77 -25.01 23.16
C ALA A 228 -11.41 -25.69 22.90
N TYR A 229 -10.76 -25.29 21.81
CA TYR A 229 -9.46 -25.80 21.41
C TYR A 229 -8.31 -25.31 22.33
N LEU A 230 -8.38 -24.07 22.87
CA LEU A 230 -7.39 -23.59 23.83
C LEU A 230 -7.46 -24.37 25.14
N VAL A 231 -8.66 -24.77 25.56
CA VAL A 231 -8.84 -25.62 26.75
C VAL A 231 -8.18 -26.98 26.55
N GLU A 232 -8.30 -27.58 25.36
CA GLU A 232 -7.62 -28.83 25.03
C GLU A 232 -6.09 -28.67 25.01
N LEU A 233 -5.55 -27.55 24.49
CA LEU A 233 -4.12 -27.24 24.58
C LEU A 233 -3.64 -27.05 26.01
N GLY A 234 -4.47 -26.43 26.86
CA GLY A 234 -4.20 -26.26 28.28
C GLY A 234 -4.02 -27.60 29.03
N LYS A 235 -4.53 -28.72 28.49
CA LYS A 235 -4.29 -30.05 29.07
C LYS A 235 -2.85 -30.53 28.87
N ASN A 236 -2.09 -29.90 27.98
CA ASN A 236 -0.71 -30.26 27.76
C ASN A 236 0.21 -29.64 28.83
N THR A 237 0.65 -30.48 29.75
CA THR A 237 1.53 -30.10 30.86
C THR A 237 2.94 -29.71 30.43
N SER A 238 3.32 -29.93 29.17
CA SER A 238 4.63 -29.50 28.67
C SER A 238 4.70 -28.02 28.34
N LEU A 239 3.55 -27.36 28.10
CA LEU A 239 3.49 -25.96 27.72
C LEU A 239 3.72 -25.04 28.93
N ASP A 240 4.60 -24.07 28.75
CA ASP A 240 4.87 -22.99 29.71
C ASP A 240 4.07 -21.73 29.36
N ALA A 241 3.70 -21.55 28.08
CA ALA A 241 2.97 -20.38 27.62
C ALA A 241 2.18 -20.63 26.32
N ILE A 242 1.02 -19.99 26.23
CA ILE A 242 0.23 -19.80 25.01
C ILE A 242 0.19 -18.30 24.72
N GLU A 243 1.01 -17.85 23.78
CA GLU A 243 1.10 -16.45 23.37
C GLU A 243 0.03 -16.11 22.32
N ILE A 244 -0.74 -15.07 22.62
CA ILE A 244 -1.74 -14.50 21.73
C ILE A 244 -1.24 -13.14 21.24
N ARG A 245 -0.87 -13.04 19.95
CA ARG A 245 -0.34 -11.83 19.32
C ARG A 245 -1.48 -10.97 18.77
N THR A 246 -1.81 -9.87 19.44
CA THR A 246 -2.86 -8.93 19.01
C THR A 246 -2.27 -7.58 18.61
N LYS A 247 -2.96 -6.83 17.73
CA LYS A 247 -2.62 -5.44 17.39
C LYS A 247 -3.28 -4.41 18.32
N SER A 248 -4.32 -4.79 19.06
CA SER A 248 -5.12 -3.87 19.87
C SER A 248 -5.11 -4.29 21.34
N ALA A 249 -4.82 -3.33 22.22
CA ALA A 249 -4.97 -3.46 23.67
C ALA A 249 -6.42 -3.68 24.10
N GLU A 250 -7.40 -3.24 23.29
CA GLU A 250 -8.84 -3.38 23.58
C GLU A 250 -9.28 -4.85 23.69
N HIS A 251 -8.55 -5.79 23.09
CA HIS A 251 -8.86 -7.21 23.19
C HIS A 251 -8.24 -7.90 24.41
N GLN A 252 -7.33 -7.23 25.13
CA GLN A 252 -6.67 -7.82 26.31
C GLN A 252 -7.61 -7.87 27.53
N THR A 253 -8.66 -7.04 27.57
CA THR A 253 -9.52 -6.87 28.75
C THR A 253 -10.83 -7.66 28.67
N SER A 254 -11.06 -8.42 27.62
CA SER A 254 -12.32 -9.15 27.50
C SER A 254 -12.33 -10.35 28.46
N PRO A 255 -13.30 -10.45 29.40
CA PRO A 255 -13.42 -11.54 30.38
C PRO A 255 -13.84 -12.89 29.75
N LEU A 256 -13.58 -13.07 28.46
CA LEU A 256 -14.05 -14.19 27.64
C LEU A 256 -13.25 -15.49 27.82
N PHE A 257 -12.15 -15.47 28.58
CA PHE A 257 -11.28 -16.64 28.72
C PHE A 257 -11.79 -17.54 29.85
N SER A 258 -11.80 -18.84 29.56
CA SER A 258 -12.54 -19.90 30.25
C SER A 258 -12.50 -19.83 31.79
N LYS A 259 -13.46 -20.52 32.43
CA LYS A 259 -13.40 -20.84 33.88
C LYS A 259 -12.17 -21.69 34.28
N ASP A 260 -11.27 -22.01 33.35
CA ASP A 260 -10.10 -22.83 33.59
C ASP A 260 -8.93 -21.97 34.10
N ALA A 261 -8.63 -22.09 35.39
CA ALA A 261 -7.56 -21.34 36.05
C ALA A 261 -6.17 -21.66 35.46
N HIS A 262 -5.94 -22.89 35.00
CA HIS A 262 -4.65 -23.29 34.45
C HIS A 262 -4.43 -22.66 33.07
N LEU A 263 -5.43 -22.68 32.20
CA LEU A 263 -5.34 -22.02 30.91
C LEU A 263 -5.04 -20.53 31.05
N ASN A 264 -5.69 -19.85 32.00
CA ASN A 264 -5.44 -18.43 32.27
C ASN A 264 -4.00 -18.13 32.73
N GLN A 265 -3.32 -19.08 33.37
CA GLN A 265 -1.89 -18.96 33.73
C GLN A 265 -0.97 -19.15 32.52
N LEU A 266 -1.35 -20.02 31.58
CA LEU A 266 -0.59 -20.26 30.35
C LEU A 266 -0.72 -19.09 29.37
N LEU A 267 -1.88 -18.45 29.32
CA LEU A 267 -2.17 -17.40 28.34
C LEU A 267 -1.30 -16.14 28.58
N ARG A 268 -0.59 -15.72 27.53
CA ARG A 268 0.22 -14.49 27.52
C ARG A 268 -0.17 -13.63 26.32
N TRP A 269 -0.29 -12.33 26.55
CA TRP A 269 -0.56 -11.37 25.49
C TRP A 269 0.76 -10.81 24.96
N ALA A 270 1.03 -11.04 23.69
CA ALA A 270 2.18 -10.46 23.01
C ALA A 270 1.69 -9.26 22.18
N ASP A 271 2.22 -8.07 22.46
CA ASP A 271 1.88 -6.89 21.67
C ASP A 271 2.62 -6.93 20.32
N THR A 272 1.85 -7.00 19.24
CA THR A 272 2.41 -6.95 17.88
C THR A 272 2.98 -5.56 17.57
N SER A 273 2.63 -4.54 18.37
CA SER A 273 3.01 -3.14 18.20
C SER A 273 4.40 -2.82 18.77
N GLN A 274 4.76 -3.33 19.96
CA GLN A 274 6.11 -3.19 20.51
C GLN A 274 7.18 -3.81 19.59
N ASP A 275 6.86 -4.92 18.92
CA ASP A 275 7.74 -5.52 17.91
C ASP A 275 7.91 -4.66 16.64
N GLN A 276 7.12 -3.60 16.40
CA GLN A 276 7.38 -2.65 15.31
C GLN A 276 8.38 -1.56 15.73
N MET A 277 8.39 -1.17 17.00
CA MET A 277 9.26 -0.11 17.52
C MET A 277 10.68 -0.59 17.85
N ILE A 278 10.96 -1.90 17.88
CA ILE A 278 12.32 -2.42 18.15
C ILE A 278 13.23 -2.41 16.89
N SER A 279 12.77 -1.82 15.78
CA SER A 279 13.72 -1.27 14.79
C SER A 279 14.25 0.12 15.18
N SER A 280 13.76 0.71 16.28
CA SER A 280 14.53 1.75 16.95
C SER A 280 15.81 1.09 17.43
N VAL A 281 16.93 1.57 16.89
CA VAL A 281 18.24 1.53 17.52
C VAL A 281 17.99 1.51 19.03
N LYS A 282 18.38 0.42 19.74
CA LYS A 282 18.38 0.41 21.21
C LYS A 282 18.85 1.80 21.63
N PRO A 283 18.06 2.58 22.40
CA PRO A 283 18.44 3.95 22.71
C PRO A 283 19.88 3.90 23.12
N LEU A 284 20.74 4.56 22.33
CA LEU A 284 22.17 4.65 22.62
C LEU A 284 22.23 4.87 24.11
N THR A 285 22.88 3.96 24.84
CA THR A 285 23.10 4.08 26.27
C THR A 285 23.72 5.45 26.44
N CYS A 286 22.89 6.43 26.76
CA CYS A 286 23.31 7.81 26.77
C CYS A 286 24.34 7.85 27.87
N LEU A 287 25.58 8.20 27.52
CA LEU A 287 26.60 8.49 28.52
C LEU A 287 25.99 9.39 29.60
N PRO A 288 26.38 9.25 30.87
CA PRO A 288 25.84 10.06 31.96
C PRO A 288 25.82 11.54 31.56
N ARG A 289 24.62 12.12 31.45
CA ARG A 289 24.48 13.52 31.03
C ARG A 289 24.97 14.41 32.16
N ASP A 290 26.02 15.17 31.91
CA ASP A 290 26.39 16.32 32.74
C ASP A 290 25.20 17.29 32.80
N PRO A 291 24.60 17.56 33.98
CA PRO A 291 23.45 18.43 34.12
C PRO A 291 23.77 19.90 33.79
N THR A 292 25.06 20.26 33.69
CA THR A 292 25.51 21.60 33.32
C THR A 292 25.65 21.80 31.81
N PHE A 293 25.61 20.73 31.01
CA PHE A 293 25.75 20.82 29.57
C PHE A 293 24.59 21.61 28.95
N ARG A 294 24.91 22.80 28.45
CA ARG A 294 24.00 23.63 27.65
C ARG A 294 24.43 23.56 26.19
N PRO A 295 23.67 22.87 25.32
CA PRO A 295 24.00 22.81 23.90
C PRO A 295 24.15 24.23 23.34
N MET A 296 25.25 24.48 22.62
CA MET A 296 25.51 25.74 21.92
C MET A 296 25.58 26.99 22.82
N SER A 297 26.05 26.85 24.07
CA SER A 297 26.20 27.98 25.00
C SER A 297 27.11 29.12 24.49
N SER A 298 28.04 28.82 23.57
CA SER A 298 28.94 29.79 22.94
C SER A 298 28.38 30.45 21.67
N ALA A 299 27.26 29.96 21.13
CA ALA A 299 26.68 30.50 19.90
C ALA A 299 25.74 31.68 20.20
N SER A 300 25.65 32.63 19.25
CA SER A 300 24.68 33.72 19.35
C SER A 300 23.24 33.19 19.27
N ARG A 301 22.30 33.94 19.86
CA ARG A 301 20.88 33.56 19.89
C ARG A 301 20.29 33.30 18.49
N SER A 302 20.69 34.09 17.48
CA SER A 302 20.21 33.91 16.10
C SER A 302 20.72 32.61 15.48
N VAL A 303 21.98 32.23 15.73
CA VAL A 303 22.56 30.97 15.25
C VAL A 303 21.88 29.79 15.94
N VAL A 304 21.69 29.87 17.25
CA VAL A 304 20.95 28.85 18.04
C VAL A 304 19.53 28.67 17.50
N GLU A 305 18.82 29.77 17.24
CA GLU A 305 17.46 29.74 16.69
C GLU A 305 17.43 29.15 15.27
N CYS A 306 18.37 29.52 14.41
CA CYS A 306 18.48 28.99 13.05
C CYS A 306 18.71 27.46 13.05
N ILE A 307 19.66 26.99 13.87
CA ILE A 307 19.98 25.56 14.00
C ILE A 307 18.78 24.80 14.53
N TRP A 308 18.18 25.24 15.64
CA TRP A 308 17.01 24.54 16.21
C TRP A 308 15.80 24.59 15.29
N SER A 309 15.57 25.70 14.60
CA SER A 309 14.51 25.81 13.61
C SER A 309 14.68 24.78 12.48
N ARG A 310 15.92 24.59 11.99
CA ARG A 310 16.22 23.57 10.97
C ARG A 310 16.08 22.14 11.48
N ILE A 311 16.46 21.88 12.73
CA ILE A 311 16.28 20.56 13.37
C ILE A 311 14.79 20.27 13.53
N LEU A 312 14.03 21.22 14.07
CA LEU A 312 12.58 21.10 14.26
C LEU A 312 11.85 20.96 12.93
N PHE A 313 12.32 21.65 11.88
CA PHE A 313 11.84 21.44 10.52
C PHE A 313 11.98 19.97 10.12
N PHE A 314 13.16 19.35 10.21
CA PHE A 314 13.31 17.93 9.87
C PHE A 314 12.56 16.97 10.81
N ALA A 315 12.44 17.31 12.09
CA ALA A 315 11.74 16.48 13.07
C ALA A 315 10.21 16.49 12.89
N LEU A 316 9.65 17.65 12.53
CA LEU A 316 8.21 17.87 12.39
C LEU A 316 7.72 17.66 10.94
N GLU A 317 8.57 17.91 9.95
CA GLU A 317 8.31 17.69 8.52
C GLU A 317 8.56 16.24 8.09
N GLN A 318 8.60 15.28 9.02
CA GLN A 318 8.43 13.86 8.69
C GLN A 318 7.01 13.64 8.16
N TYR A 319 6.81 14.04 6.91
CA TYR A 319 5.88 13.39 6.01
C TYR A 319 6.57 12.09 5.58
N PRO A 320 5.91 10.93 5.66
CA PRO A 320 6.33 9.84 4.78
C PRO A 320 6.34 10.45 3.38
N GLU A 321 7.48 10.40 2.69
CA GLU A 321 7.58 10.79 1.28
C GLU A 321 6.30 10.32 0.58
N LYS A 322 5.65 11.19 -0.21
CA LYS A 322 4.34 11.04 -0.90
C LYS A 322 4.09 9.72 -1.66
N THR A 323 5.02 8.77 -1.56
CA THR A 323 5.13 7.45 -2.17
C THR A 323 4.04 6.43 -1.84
N VAL A 324 3.09 6.70 -0.94
CA VAL A 324 1.91 5.81 -0.80
C VAL A 324 0.64 6.65 -0.64
N GLU A 325 -0.01 6.96 -1.77
CA GLU A 325 -1.26 7.74 -1.90
C GLU A 325 -2.44 7.30 -1.01
N TRP A 326 -2.32 6.19 -0.26
CA TRP A 326 -3.46 5.50 0.35
C TRP A 326 -3.31 5.13 1.83
N MET A 327 -2.16 5.39 2.48
CA MET A 327 -2.07 5.16 3.93
C MET A 327 -2.61 6.40 4.64
N ALA A 328 -3.61 6.19 5.51
CA ALA A 328 -4.18 7.29 6.28
C ALA A 328 -3.06 8.03 7.04
N PRO A 329 -3.10 9.37 7.09
CA PRO A 329 -2.13 10.12 7.89
C PRO A 329 -2.15 9.56 9.31
N ASP A 330 -0.97 9.17 9.82
CA ASP A 330 -0.86 8.63 11.16
C ASP A 330 -1.30 9.72 12.13
N LEU A 331 -2.50 9.58 12.71
CA LEU A 331 -3.03 10.53 13.68
C LEU A 331 -2.11 10.69 14.89
N LYS A 332 -1.23 9.71 15.15
CA LYS A 332 -0.19 9.81 16.19
C LYS A 332 0.89 10.82 15.85
N ALA A 333 1.08 11.16 14.58
CA ALA A 333 2.08 12.14 14.16
C ALA A 333 1.87 13.47 14.89
N ASN A 334 0.64 13.93 15.08
CA ASN A 334 0.38 15.16 15.83
C ASN A 334 0.74 15.03 17.31
N SER A 335 0.40 13.91 17.96
CA SER A 335 0.75 13.71 19.37
C SER A 335 2.27 13.65 19.57
N GLU A 336 3.00 13.01 18.66
CA GLU A 336 4.46 12.95 18.70
C GLU A 336 5.09 14.32 18.44
N ARG A 337 4.52 15.09 17.49
CA ARG A 337 4.94 16.46 17.18
C ARG A 337 4.73 17.42 18.36
N LEU A 338 3.67 17.23 19.15
CA LEU A 338 3.39 18.06 20.33
C LEU A 338 4.48 17.94 21.41
N HIS A 339 5.15 16.80 21.52
CA HIS A 339 6.23 16.62 22.50
C HIS A 339 7.38 17.61 22.30
N PHE A 340 7.66 18.03 21.06
CA PHE A 340 8.68 19.04 20.80
C PHE A 340 8.32 20.40 21.39
N LEU A 341 7.03 20.78 21.37
CA LEU A 341 6.58 22.05 21.95
C LEU A 341 6.71 22.07 23.48
N LEU A 342 6.71 20.91 24.12
CA LEU A 342 6.80 20.77 25.57
C LEU A 342 8.24 20.75 26.10
N VAL A 343 9.26 20.75 25.23
CA VAL A 343 10.67 20.73 25.63
C VAL A 343 11.09 22.04 26.31
N SER A 344 10.77 23.19 25.72
CA SER A 344 11.12 24.52 26.24
C SER A 344 10.33 25.63 25.54
N LYS A 345 10.32 26.85 26.11
CA LYS A 345 9.72 28.04 25.47
C LYS A 345 10.36 28.37 24.11
N LEU A 346 11.66 28.10 23.96
CA LEU A 346 12.37 28.28 22.69
C LEU A 346 11.82 27.32 21.63
N PHE A 347 11.73 26.03 21.98
CA PHE A 347 11.18 25.01 21.10
C PHE A 347 9.73 25.30 20.76
N GLN A 348 8.90 25.68 21.74
CA GLN A 348 7.52 26.07 21.50
C GLN A 348 7.42 27.16 20.43
N ARG A 349 8.16 28.27 20.60
CA ARG A 349 8.13 29.38 19.63
C ARG A 349 8.63 28.97 18.24
N LEU A 350 9.70 28.19 18.16
CA LEU A 350 10.28 27.76 16.88
C LEU A 350 9.48 26.64 16.19
N ALA A 351 8.80 25.79 16.97
CA ALA A 351 8.04 24.65 16.46
C ALA A 351 6.63 25.02 15.99
N ILE A 352 6.00 26.07 16.55
CA ILE A 352 4.63 26.49 16.19
C ILE A 352 4.45 26.68 14.68
N PRO A 353 5.33 27.41 13.95
CA PRO A 353 5.19 27.56 12.51
C PRO A 353 5.17 26.22 11.76
N TYR A 354 5.98 25.25 12.19
CA TYR A 354 6.06 23.92 11.58
C TYR A 354 4.89 23.02 11.94
N LEU A 355 4.39 23.10 13.18
CA LEU A 355 3.21 22.37 13.62
C LEU A 355 1.95 22.79 12.84
N TYR A 356 1.78 24.10 12.66
CA TYR A 356 0.63 24.68 11.94
C TYR A 356 0.82 24.71 10.42
N ARG A 357 2.01 24.39 9.91
CA ARG A 357 2.29 24.37 8.46
C ARG A 357 1.42 23.36 7.73
N CYS A 358 1.29 22.17 8.31
CA CYS A 358 0.58 21.04 7.72
C CYS A 358 -0.13 20.21 8.79
N PRO A 359 -1.19 20.75 9.41
CA PRO A 359 -1.89 20.07 10.48
C PRO A 359 -2.69 18.88 9.94
N ALA A 360 -2.53 17.72 10.56
CA ALA A 360 -3.32 16.52 10.26
C ALA A 360 -4.58 16.49 11.13
N PHE A 361 -5.74 16.17 10.57
CA PHE A 361 -6.99 16.20 11.32
C PHE A 361 -7.74 14.87 11.28
N ASN A 362 -8.42 14.58 12.39
CA ASN A 362 -9.61 13.74 12.38
C ASN A 362 -10.83 14.62 12.62
N GLU A 363 -12.02 14.04 12.48
CA GLU A 363 -13.28 14.77 12.67
C GLU A 363 -13.39 15.44 14.06
N ARG A 364 -12.82 14.81 15.11
CA ARG A 364 -12.93 15.30 16.49
C ARG A 364 -12.00 16.47 16.79
N ASN A 365 -10.82 16.53 16.19
CA ASN A 365 -9.82 17.55 16.49
C ASN A 365 -9.91 18.77 15.56
N PHE A 366 -10.62 18.65 14.42
CA PHE A 366 -10.76 19.75 13.47
C PHE A 366 -11.52 20.94 14.06
N GLU A 367 -12.59 20.70 14.81
CA GLU A 367 -13.35 21.75 15.47
C GLU A 367 -12.48 22.51 16.49
N GLY A 368 -11.73 21.78 17.32
CA GLY A 368 -10.79 22.37 18.27
C GLY A 368 -9.70 23.21 17.58
N PHE A 369 -9.18 22.74 16.44
CA PHE A 369 -8.25 23.51 15.63
C PHE A 369 -8.90 24.79 15.09
N SER A 370 -10.10 24.68 14.54
CA SER A 370 -10.86 25.82 14.00
C SER A 370 -11.09 26.89 15.05
N ASN A 371 -11.49 26.47 16.26
CA ASN A 371 -11.67 27.38 17.40
C ASN A 371 -10.34 28.03 17.80
N ALA A 372 -9.23 27.30 17.78
CA ALA A 372 -7.91 27.86 18.05
C ALA A 372 -7.47 28.89 16.99
N ILE A 373 -7.78 28.65 15.71
CA ILE A 373 -7.54 29.60 14.62
C ILE A 373 -8.43 30.84 14.75
N ALA A 374 -9.72 30.65 15.07
CA ALA A 374 -10.65 31.76 15.29
C ALA A 374 -10.22 32.63 16.47
N ALA A 375 -9.73 32.01 17.56
CA ALA A 375 -9.19 32.72 18.72
C ALA A 375 -7.84 33.40 18.44
N ASN A 376 -7.06 32.89 17.47
CA ASN A 376 -5.76 33.44 17.10
C ASN A 376 -5.50 33.32 15.59
N SER A 377 -6.03 34.29 14.83
CA SER A 377 -5.94 34.32 13.37
C SER A 377 -4.51 34.41 12.83
N SER A 378 -3.52 34.81 13.64
CA SER A 378 -2.11 34.82 13.24
C SER A 378 -1.57 33.41 12.97
N LEU A 379 -2.13 32.39 13.62
CA LEU A 379 -1.79 30.98 13.39
C LEU A 379 -2.23 30.52 12.00
N ALA A 380 -3.34 31.06 11.46
CA ALA A 380 -3.82 30.73 10.12
C ALA A 380 -2.80 31.10 9.03
N ARG A 381 -2.01 32.16 9.25
CA ARG A 381 -0.95 32.59 8.33
C ARG A 381 0.20 31.59 8.25
N GLN A 382 0.33 30.68 9.23
CA GLN A 382 1.35 29.63 9.21
C GLN A 382 0.90 28.41 8.37
N ILE A 383 -0.41 28.26 8.15
CA ILE A 383 -0.96 27.15 7.37
C ILE A 383 -0.47 27.25 5.93
N ARG A 384 0.06 26.13 5.41
CA ARG A 384 0.45 25.96 4.01
C ARG A 384 -0.33 24.83 3.36
N GLU A 385 -0.66 23.79 4.11
CA GLU A 385 -1.37 22.64 3.62
C GLU A 385 -2.47 22.23 4.60
N ILE A 386 -3.65 21.95 4.09
CA ILE A 386 -4.73 21.30 4.85
C ILE A 386 -5.10 20.03 4.10
N ASP A 387 -4.84 18.89 4.73
CA ASP A 387 -5.19 17.57 4.21
C ASP A 387 -6.32 16.95 5.05
N VAL A 388 -7.54 16.97 4.50
CA VAL A 388 -8.76 16.42 5.09
C VAL A 388 -8.99 14.99 4.59
N ARG A 389 -8.00 14.11 4.74
CA ARG A 389 -8.20 12.66 4.51
C ARG A 389 -8.81 12.04 5.75
N LEU A 390 -10.13 11.86 5.75
CA LEU A 390 -10.81 11.04 6.77
C LEU A 390 -10.09 9.68 6.87
N CYS A 391 -9.85 9.20 8.10
CA CYS A 391 -9.46 7.82 8.37
C CYS A 391 -10.56 6.85 7.91
N ALA A 392 -10.69 6.66 6.61
CA ALA A 392 -11.63 5.72 5.99
C ALA A 392 -11.27 4.26 6.32
N GLU A 393 -10.11 3.99 6.93
CA GLU A 393 -9.61 2.66 7.31
C GLU A 393 -10.56 1.86 8.23
N ARG A 394 -11.59 2.47 8.82
CA ARG A 394 -12.55 1.76 9.69
C ARG A 394 -13.96 1.57 9.10
N LEU A 395 -14.27 2.11 7.93
CA LEU A 395 -15.60 1.99 7.38
C LEU A 395 -15.63 0.92 6.29
N ASP A 396 -16.27 -0.20 6.64
CA ASP A 396 -16.66 -1.26 5.73
C ASP A 396 -17.51 -0.63 4.59
N LEU A 397 -16.85 -0.30 3.47
CA LEU A 397 -17.45 0.34 2.28
C LEU A 397 -18.64 -0.44 1.69
N THR A 398 -18.91 -1.62 2.23
CA THR A 398 -20.04 -2.49 1.92
C THR A 398 -21.38 -1.99 2.46
N LYS A 399 -21.39 -1.14 3.51
CA LYS A 399 -22.62 -0.58 4.07
C LYS A 399 -22.90 0.81 3.50
N SER A 400 -23.64 0.83 2.38
CA SER A 400 -24.15 2.02 1.67
C SER A 400 -24.67 3.14 2.59
N THR A 401 -25.32 2.79 3.71
CA THR A 401 -25.94 3.73 4.66
C THR A 401 -24.98 4.52 5.55
N ALA A 402 -23.69 4.15 5.59
CA ALA A 402 -22.70 4.88 6.39
C ALA A 402 -22.16 6.14 5.68
N ARG A 403 -22.35 6.29 4.36
CA ARG A 403 -21.79 7.41 3.58
C ARG A 403 -22.37 8.77 3.96
N ASP A 404 -23.63 8.84 4.37
CA ASP A 404 -24.29 10.12 4.65
C ASP A 404 -24.01 10.68 6.05
N ARG A 405 -23.46 9.88 6.97
CA ARG A 405 -23.25 10.29 8.38
C ARG A 405 -21.93 11.00 8.67
N PHE A 406 -21.01 11.06 7.70
CA PHE A 406 -19.67 11.64 7.92
C PHE A 406 -19.41 12.82 6.99
N SER A 407 -20.38 13.73 6.90
CA SER A 407 -20.10 15.04 6.31
C SER A 407 -19.21 15.81 7.26
N PHE A 408 -17.97 16.08 6.86
CA PHE A 408 -17.13 17.06 7.53
C PHE A 408 -17.94 18.34 7.74
N PRO A 409 -17.94 18.95 8.93
CA PRO A 409 -18.72 20.15 9.18
C PRO A 409 -18.18 21.27 8.31
N VAL A 410 -18.84 21.46 7.17
CA VAL A 410 -18.48 22.41 6.11
C VAL A 410 -18.35 23.83 6.67
N ASP A 411 -19.16 24.14 7.67
CA ASP A 411 -19.21 25.42 8.36
C ASP A 411 -17.92 25.70 9.15
N THR A 412 -17.20 24.67 9.58
CA THR A 412 -15.96 24.83 10.35
C THR A 412 -14.84 25.42 9.49
N PHE A 413 -14.69 24.98 8.23
CA PHE A 413 -13.68 25.54 7.31
C PHE A 413 -13.97 27.00 6.95
N ALA A 414 -15.25 27.42 6.97
CA ALA A 414 -15.64 28.80 6.71
C ALA A 414 -14.99 29.79 7.69
N SER A 415 -14.65 29.36 8.91
CA SER A 415 -13.94 30.19 9.90
C SER A 415 -12.43 30.30 9.65
N ILE A 416 -11.82 29.32 8.96
CA ILE A 416 -10.37 29.27 8.69
C ILE A 416 -10.05 30.00 7.37
N ALA A 417 -10.89 29.80 6.35
CA ALA A 417 -10.66 30.29 4.99
C ALA A 417 -10.30 31.79 4.90
N PRO A 418 -10.96 32.71 5.63
CA PRO A 418 -10.66 34.15 5.57
C PRO A 418 -9.29 34.55 6.11
N HIS A 419 -8.60 33.64 6.82
CA HIS A 419 -7.32 33.94 7.49
C HIS A 419 -6.14 33.16 6.89
N ALA A 420 -6.39 32.13 6.08
CA ALA A 420 -5.38 31.24 5.52
C ALA A 420 -4.73 31.79 4.24
N CYS A 421 -4.23 33.03 4.27
CA CYS A 421 -3.71 33.73 3.08
C CYS A 421 -2.43 33.15 2.46
N ASN A 422 -1.78 32.21 3.14
CA ASN A 422 -0.61 31.51 2.65
C ASN A 422 -0.91 30.04 2.31
N LEU A 423 -2.18 29.64 2.27
CA LEU A 423 -2.57 28.28 1.93
C LEU A 423 -2.11 27.97 0.50
N THR A 424 -1.34 26.90 0.35
CA THR A 424 -0.77 26.40 -0.91
C THR A 424 -1.45 25.11 -1.36
N HIS A 425 -1.87 24.26 -0.42
CA HIS A 425 -2.48 22.96 -0.72
C HIS A 425 -3.75 22.78 0.12
N LEU A 426 -4.86 22.46 -0.53
CA LEU A 426 -6.12 22.12 0.11
C LEU A 426 -6.64 20.81 -0.50
N VAL A 427 -6.42 19.71 0.21
CA VAL A 427 -6.71 18.35 -0.26
C VAL A 427 -7.70 17.69 0.68
N ALA A 428 -8.61 16.88 0.15
CA ALA A 428 -9.51 16.06 0.94
C ALA A 428 -9.53 14.61 0.45
N GLY A 429 -9.68 13.68 1.38
CA GLY A 429 -9.96 12.28 1.07
C GLY A 429 -11.44 12.07 0.82
N GLY A 430 -11.81 11.84 -0.43
CA GLY A 430 -13.16 11.43 -0.82
C GLY A 430 -14.04 12.55 -1.32
N HIS A 431 -15.33 12.50 -1.00
CA HIS A 431 -16.35 13.42 -1.50
C HIS A 431 -16.72 14.45 -0.44
N GLN A 432 -15.73 15.18 0.09
CA GLN A 432 -16.01 16.23 1.06
C GLN A 432 -16.78 17.36 0.42
N HIS A 433 -17.57 18.09 1.20
CA HIS A 433 -18.41 19.13 0.66
C HIS A 433 -17.92 20.51 1.09
N LEU A 434 -17.98 21.48 0.19
CA LEU A 434 -17.77 22.89 0.50
C LEU A 434 -18.98 23.71 0.06
N SER A 435 -19.34 24.71 0.87
CA SER A 435 -20.30 25.72 0.42
C SER A 435 -19.64 26.60 -0.65
N TRP A 436 -20.46 27.18 -1.53
CA TRP A 436 -19.97 28.12 -2.53
C TRP A 436 -19.36 29.38 -1.89
N GLU A 437 -19.93 29.83 -0.78
CA GLU A 437 -19.46 30.97 0.00
C GLU A 437 -18.06 30.71 0.58
N THR A 438 -17.82 29.50 1.10
CA THR A 438 -16.49 29.07 1.55
C THR A 438 -15.50 29.03 0.38
N PHE A 439 -15.91 28.53 -0.78
CA PHE A 439 -15.07 28.50 -1.99
C PHE A 439 -14.67 29.92 -2.44
N ILE A 440 -15.61 30.88 -2.42
CA ILE A 440 -15.31 32.30 -2.68
C ILE A 440 -14.29 32.84 -1.67
N ALA A 441 -14.49 32.58 -0.37
CA ALA A 441 -13.58 33.06 0.66
C ALA A 441 -12.15 32.52 0.47
N ILE A 442 -12.02 31.25 0.07
CA ILE A 442 -10.73 30.65 -0.29
C ILE A 442 -10.12 31.36 -1.51
N ALA A 443 -10.90 31.54 -2.57
CA ALA A 443 -10.44 32.20 -3.79
C ALA A 443 -9.94 33.63 -3.51
N GLN A 444 -10.65 34.37 -2.67
CA GLN A 444 -10.29 35.74 -2.31
C GLN A 444 -9.06 35.81 -1.41
N THR A 445 -8.94 34.89 -0.46
CA THR A 445 -7.88 34.96 0.57
C THR A 445 -6.60 34.27 0.14
N ALA A 446 -6.72 33.11 -0.51
CA ALA A 446 -5.61 32.24 -0.86
C ALA A 446 -5.46 32.04 -2.39
N GLY A 447 -6.29 32.65 -3.24
CA GLY A 447 -6.22 32.42 -4.69
C GLY A 447 -4.85 32.74 -5.33
N ALA A 448 -4.10 33.66 -4.74
CA ALA A 448 -2.75 34.03 -5.18
C ALA A 448 -1.64 33.08 -4.68
N THR A 449 -1.93 32.20 -3.71
CA THR A 449 -0.96 31.27 -3.12
C THR A 449 -1.35 29.80 -3.28
N LEU A 450 -2.63 29.51 -3.50
CA LEU A 450 -3.16 28.16 -3.59
C LEU A 450 -2.74 27.52 -4.91
N GLU A 451 -1.91 26.48 -4.81
CA GLU A 451 -1.36 25.71 -5.93
C GLU A 451 -2.19 24.45 -6.19
N GLU A 452 -2.78 23.84 -5.16
CA GLU A 452 -3.54 22.58 -5.27
C GLU A 452 -4.87 22.64 -4.51
N PHE A 453 -5.97 22.30 -5.20
CA PHE A 453 -7.31 22.15 -4.62
C PHE A 453 -7.90 20.80 -5.08
N LYS A 454 -8.04 19.83 -4.17
CA LYS A 454 -8.50 18.47 -4.52
C LYS A 454 -9.46 17.82 -3.53
N GLY A 455 -10.28 16.87 -4.01
CA GLY A 455 -11.16 16.05 -3.16
C GLY A 455 -12.40 16.75 -2.57
N PHE A 456 -12.77 17.92 -3.09
CA PHE A 456 -13.95 18.66 -2.64
C PHE A 456 -15.05 18.70 -3.71
N LYS A 457 -16.29 18.56 -3.26
CA LYS A 457 -17.53 18.78 -4.01
C LYS A 457 -18.18 20.07 -3.56
N ILE A 458 -18.35 21.00 -4.47
CA ILE A 458 -19.04 22.25 -4.16
C ILE A 458 -20.55 21.98 -4.13
N LYS A 459 -21.15 22.21 -2.95
CA LYS A 459 -22.61 22.14 -2.75
C LYS A 459 -23.22 23.47 -3.12
N LEU A 460 -24.13 23.46 -4.10
CA LEU A 460 -25.00 24.59 -4.38
C LEU A 460 -26.39 24.34 -3.82
N ARG A 461 -26.93 25.35 -3.12
CA ARG A 461 -28.34 25.37 -2.74
C ARG A 461 -29.14 25.68 -4.01
N VAL A 462 -30.05 24.77 -4.37
CA VAL A 462 -30.78 24.68 -5.65
C VAL A 462 -31.60 25.93 -5.99
N ARG A 463 -31.88 26.80 -5.02
CA ARG A 463 -32.61 28.06 -5.22
C ARG A 463 -31.70 29.29 -5.36
N SER A 464 -30.38 29.12 -5.45
CA SER A 464 -29.46 30.26 -5.51
C SER A 464 -29.35 30.84 -6.91
N THR A 465 -29.15 32.16 -6.96
CA THR A 465 -28.87 32.95 -8.15
C THR A 465 -27.70 32.35 -8.97
N PRO A 466 -27.68 32.54 -10.30
CA PRO A 466 -26.55 32.17 -11.14
C PRO A 466 -25.24 32.61 -10.51
N ARG A 467 -24.27 31.71 -10.45
CA ARG A 467 -23.00 31.99 -9.79
C ARG A 467 -21.99 32.47 -10.82
N SER A 468 -21.33 33.58 -10.53
CA SER A 468 -20.36 34.16 -11.46
C SER A 468 -19.10 33.28 -11.56
N PRO A 469 -18.70 32.85 -12.77
CA PRO A 469 -17.45 32.14 -13.01
C PRO A 469 -16.23 33.07 -12.88
N ALA A 470 -16.42 34.38 -12.74
CA ALA A 470 -15.33 35.34 -12.55
C ALA A 470 -14.47 35.04 -11.30
N ILE A 471 -14.99 34.27 -10.34
CA ILE A 471 -14.23 33.85 -9.16
C ILE A 471 -12.98 33.03 -9.53
N PHE A 472 -13.01 32.28 -10.63
CA PHE A 472 -11.86 31.50 -11.10
C PHE A 472 -10.66 32.37 -11.49
N ALA A 473 -10.89 33.65 -11.84
CA ALA A 473 -9.81 34.60 -12.14
C ALA A 473 -8.98 34.99 -10.89
N LYS A 474 -9.47 34.70 -9.67
CA LYS A 474 -8.73 34.95 -8.43
C LYS A 474 -7.65 33.90 -8.15
N PHE A 475 -7.77 32.72 -8.74
CA PHE A 475 -6.81 31.62 -8.59
C PHE A 475 -5.64 31.78 -9.58
N THR A 476 -4.72 32.69 -9.27
CA THR A 476 -3.57 33.00 -10.14
C THR A 476 -2.40 32.04 -9.96
N ALA A 477 -2.33 31.34 -8.82
CA ALA A 477 -1.30 30.35 -8.51
C ALA A 477 -1.72 28.89 -8.72
N LEU A 478 -3.01 28.62 -8.95
CA LEU A 478 -3.56 27.26 -8.96
C LEU A 478 -3.02 26.45 -10.13
N ARG A 479 -2.33 25.34 -9.81
CA ARG A 479 -1.75 24.38 -10.75
C ARG A 479 -2.56 23.09 -10.86
N SER A 480 -3.22 22.67 -9.79
CA SER A 480 -4.05 21.47 -9.81
C SER A 480 -5.42 21.72 -9.22
N LEU A 481 -6.46 21.40 -9.98
CA LEU A 481 -7.85 21.53 -9.59
C LEU A 481 -8.58 20.19 -9.80
N GLU A 482 -9.09 19.60 -8.72
CA GLU A 482 -10.14 18.58 -8.81
C GLU A 482 -11.47 19.22 -8.41
N TRP A 483 -12.33 19.36 -9.41
CA TRP A 483 -13.64 19.98 -9.29
C TRP A 483 -14.72 18.92 -9.18
N GLY A 484 -15.25 18.80 -7.97
CA GLY A 484 -16.47 18.05 -7.67
C GLY A 484 -17.69 18.97 -7.67
N PHE A 485 -18.80 18.55 -8.27
CA PHE A 485 -20.09 19.25 -8.10
C PHE A 485 -21.17 18.31 -7.56
N GLN A 486 -21.97 18.79 -6.61
CA GLN A 486 -23.16 18.08 -6.16
C GLN A 486 -24.37 19.02 -6.25
N CYS A 487 -25.15 18.86 -7.32
CA CYS A 487 -26.49 19.42 -7.39
C CYS A 487 -27.46 18.45 -6.70
N ILE A 488 -28.14 18.90 -5.65
CA ILE A 488 -29.26 18.13 -5.09
C ILE A 488 -30.44 18.34 -6.05
N ARG A 489 -30.54 17.55 -7.11
CA ARG A 489 -31.65 17.68 -8.06
C ARG A 489 -32.95 17.25 -7.38
N TYR A 490 -33.94 18.15 -7.37
CA TYR A 490 -35.32 17.73 -7.13
C TYR A 490 -35.83 16.99 -8.38
N ARG A 491 -36.48 15.84 -8.17
CA ARG A 491 -37.03 15.02 -9.25
C ARG A 491 -37.97 15.89 -10.11
N GLY A 492 -37.59 16.15 -11.36
CA GLY A 492 -38.39 16.90 -12.34
C GLY A 492 -37.84 18.26 -12.81
N ALA A 493 -36.76 18.79 -12.24
CA ALA A 493 -36.14 20.02 -12.74
C ALA A 493 -35.24 19.74 -13.96
N ALA A 494 -35.40 20.54 -15.03
CA ALA A 494 -34.50 20.50 -16.18
C ALA A 494 -33.05 20.80 -15.73
N SER A 495 -32.10 20.04 -16.25
CA SER A 495 -30.67 20.13 -15.93
C SER A 495 -30.08 21.41 -16.54
N THR A 496 -30.26 22.55 -15.88
CA THR A 496 -29.48 23.75 -16.20
C THR A 496 -28.22 23.73 -15.36
N SER A 497 -27.07 23.81 -16.02
CA SER A 497 -25.78 24.03 -15.36
C SER A 497 -25.90 25.30 -14.52
N PRO A 498 -25.33 25.35 -13.30
CA PRO A 498 -25.31 26.56 -12.48
C PRO A 498 -24.61 27.76 -13.17
N PHE A 499 -23.95 27.52 -14.31
CA PHE A 499 -23.21 28.50 -15.09
C PHE A 499 -23.84 28.81 -16.47
N ASP A 500 -24.98 28.22 -16.84
CA ASP A 500 -25.56 28.32 -18.20
C ASP A 500 -25.93 29.75 -18.62
N GLN A 501 -26.08 30.69 -17.68
CA GLN A 501 -26.53 32.06 -17.94
C GLN A 501 -25.42 33.12 -17.87
N VAL A 502 -24.14 32.73 -17.83
CA VAL A 502 -23.06 33.70 -17.55
C VAL A 502 -22.11 33.87 -18.73
N ASP A 503 -22.32 34.95 -19.49
CA ASP A 503 -21.41 35.42 -20.56
C ASP A 503 -20.07 35.97 -20.04
N ASN A 504 -19.96 36.17 -18.72
CA ASN A 504 -18.78 36.78 -18.07
C ASN A 504 -17.70 35.75 -17.66
N ILE A 505 -17.35 34.82 -18.55
CA ILE A 505 -16.22 33.91 -18.30
C ILE A 505 -14.94 34.63 -18.71
N SER A 506 -14.06 34.91 -17.75
CA SER A 506 -12.75 35.45 -18.06
C SER A 506 -11.92 34.39 -18.79
N ALA A 507 -11.63 34.61 -20.07
CA ALA A 507 -10.81 33.71 -20.88
C ALA A 507 -9.42 33.45 -20.26
N GLY A 508 -8.90 34.42 -19.51
CA GLY A 508 -7.61 34.34 -18.80
C GLY A 508 -7.68 33.76 -17.38
N ALA A 509 -8.81 33.21 -16.95
CA ALA A 509 -8.89 32.53 -15.66
C ALA A 509 -7.96 31.31 -15.60
N LEU A 510 -7.44 31.01 -14.40
CA LEU A 510 -6.58 29.85 -14.14
C LEU A 510 -5.34 29.76 -15.04
N PRO A 511 -4.53 30.82 -15.15
CA PRO A 511 -3.43 30.89 -16.14
C PRO A 511 -2.34 29.84 -15.91
N ARG A 512 -2.18 29.35 -14.67
CA ARG A 512 -1.17 28.37 -14.26
C ARG A 512 -1.71 26.95 -14.08
N LEU A 513 -2.95 26.67 -14.46
CA LEU A 513 -3.55 25.35 -14.25
C LEU A 513 -2.90 24.31 -15.16
N GLU A 514 -2.24 23.33 -14.55
CA GLU A 514 -1.52 22.24 -15.21
C GLU A 514 -2.32 20.92 -15.18
N SER A 515 -3.13 20.71 -14.15
CA SER A 515 -3.93 19.51 -13.93
C SER A 515 -5.38 19.83 -13.59
N LEU A 516 -6.32 19.27 -14.35
CA LEU A 516 -7.75 19.45 -14.16
C LEU A 516 -8.47 18.10 -14.07
N THR A 517 -9.16 17.86 -12.97
CA THR A 517 -9.99 16.68 -12.76
C THR A 517 -11.43 17.13 -12.55
N ILE A 518 -12.39 16.62 -13.32
CA ILE A 518 -13.79 17.09 -13.24
C ILE A 518 -14.73 15.92 -12.97
N THR A 519 -15.63 16.11 -11.98
CA THR A 519 -16.71 15.18 -11.64
C THR A 519 -17.94 15.99 -11.14
N PRO A 520 -19.09 16.09 -11.82
CA PRO A 520 -19.51 15.54 -13.11
C PRO A 520 -19.29 16.53 -14.28
N HIS A 521 -19.63 16.09 -15.49
CA HIS A 521 -19.34 16.72 -16.78
C HIS A 521 -20.03 18.07 -17.06
N GLU A 522 -21.07 18.44 -16.30
CA GLU A 522 -21.87 19.67 -16.49
C GLU A 522 -21.08 21.00 -16.47
N VAL A 523 -19.86 20.98 -15.95
CA VAL A 523 -18.97 22.15 -15.91
C VAL A 523 -17.89 22.14 -17.00
N LEU A 524 -17.80 21.09 -17.81
CA LEU A 524 -16.79 21.02 -18.87
C LEU A 524 -16.95 22.16 -19.88
N SER A 525 -18.20 22.51 -20.21
CA SER A 525 -18.52 23.66 -21.09
C SER A 525 -17.95 24.98 -20.59
N LEU A 526 -17.88 25.20 -19.26
CA LEU A 526 -17.24 26.36 -18.65
C LEU A 526 -15.73 26.36 -18.91
N PHE A 527 -15.06 25.22 -18.69
CA PHE A 527 -13.62 25.10 -18.89
C PHE A 527 -13.21 25.09 -20.37
N SER A 528 -14.07 24.65 -21.28
CA SER A 528 -13.86 24.75 -22.73
C SER A 528 -13.77 26.22 -23.21
N LYS A 529 -14.44 27.14 -22.51
CA LYS A 529 -14.41 28.58 -22.81
C LYS A 529 -13.21 29.33 -22.20
N MET A 530 -12.47 28.71 -21.29
CA MET A 530 -11.24 29.27 -20.71
C MET A 530 -10.02 28.90 -21.58
N MET A 531 -8.97 29.72 -21.63
CA MET A 531 -7.80 29.42 -22.47
C MET A 531 -6.88 28.32 -21.91
N LEU A 532 -6.80 28.19 -20.58
CA LEU A 532 -5.99 27.19 -19.84
C LEU A 532 -4.62 26.88 -20.51
N PRO A 533 -3.73 27.88 -20.70
CA PRO A 533 -2.52 27.71 -21.51
C PRO A 533 -1.52 26.70 -20.93
N SER A 534 -1.54 26.52 -19.61
CA SER A 534 -0.64 25.62 -18.89
C SER A 534 -1.17 24.19 -18.77
N LEU A 535 -2.37 23.89 -19.26
CA LEU A 535 -3.01 22.60 -19.05
C LEU A 535 -2.22 21.47 -19.73
N ARG A 536 -1.86 20.44 -18.96
CA ARG A 536 -1.15 19.24 -19.45
C ARG A 536 -1.82 17.94 -19.02
N HIS A 537 -2.56 17.95 -17.90
CA HIS A 537 -3.24 16.79 -17.35
C HIS A 537 -4.74 17.05 -17.27
N ALA A 538 -5.54 16.15 -17.82
CA ALA A 538 -7.00 16.21 -17.74
C ALA A 538 -7.55 14.86 -17.29
N ALA A 539 -8.46 14.86 -16.32
CA ALA A 539 -9.21 13.69 -15.90
C ALA A 539 -10.71 13.98 -16.00
N ILE A 540 -11.39 13.29 -16.92
CA ILE A 540 -12.78 13.57 -17.29
C ILE A 540 -13.63 12.30 -17.23
N ASP A 541 -14.88 12.47 -16.78
CA ASP A 541 -15.88 11.40 -16.80
C ASP A 541 -16.51 11.30 -18.20
N CYS A 542 -16.52 10.09 -18.79
CA CYS A 542 -17.28 9.68 -19.99
C CYS A 542 -17.25 10.64 -21.20
N ILE A 543 -16.36 10.40 -22.17
CA ILE A 543 -16.25 11.24 -23.38
C ILE A 543 -17.41 11.01 -24.38
N GLY A 544 -18.06 9.84 -24.33
CA GLY A 544 -18.86 9.35 -25.46
C GLY A 544 -20.34 9.72 -25.55
N SER A 545 -20.90 10.41 -24.57
CA SER A 545 -22.33 10.75 -24.56
C SER A 545 -22.60 12.22 -24.26
N ASP A 546 -21.57 12.98 -23.87
CA ASP A 546 -21.71 14.38 -23.52
C ASP A 546 -20.89 15.24 -24.49
N PRO A 547 -21.57 16.05 -25.35
CA PRO A 547 -20.91 17.02 -26.22
C PRO A 547 -19.95 17.96 -25.48
N SER A 548 -20.17 18.22 -24.18
CA SER A 548 -19.30 19.09 -23.38
C SER A 548 -17.90 18.51 -23.20
N ALA A 549 -17.77 17.18 -23.09
CA ALA A 549 -16.48 16.51 -23.00
C ALA A 549 -15.73 16.59 -24.32
N LEU A 550 -16.41 16.35 -25.45
CA LEU A 550 -15.82 16.50 -26.77
C LEU A 550 -15.36 17.95 -27.00
N ASN A 551 -16.23 18.94 -26.75
CA ASN A 551 -15.88 20.37 -26.88
C ASN A 551 -14.67 20.75 -26.03
N PHE A 552 -14.52 20.16 -24.83
CA PHE A 552 -13.36 20.39 -23.98
C PHE A 552 -12.08 19.81 -24.59
N VAL A 553 -12.14 18.59 -25.11
CA VAL A 553 -11.02 17.93 -25.77
C VAL A 553 -10.66 18.63 -27.09
N GLU A 554 -11.63 19.15 -27.85
CA GLU A 554 -11.36 19.98 -29.03
C GLU A 554 -10.65 21.28 -28.65
N ALA A 555 -11.08 21.95 -27.57
CA ALA A 555 -10.49 23.21 -27.12
C ALA A 555 -9.06 23.04 -26.56
N HIS A 556 -8.77 21.92 -25.89
CA HIS A 556 -7.55 21.75 -25.09
C HIS A 556 -6.70 20.52 -25.41
N GLY A 557 -7.19 19.58 -26.22
CA GLY A 557 -6.56 18.29 -26.50
C GLY A 557 -5.13 18.41 -27.03
N ALA A 558 -4.86 19.39 -27.89
CA ALA A 558 -3.52 19.66 -28.40
C ALA A 558 -2.47 19.99 -27.30
N LYS A 559 -2.90 20.42 -26.11
CA LYS A 559 -2.00 20.73 -24.98
C LYS A 559 -1.86 19.55 -24.01
N ILE A 560 -2.79 18.60 -24.04
CA ILE A 560 -2.87 17.51 -23.06
C ILE A 560 -1.77 16.48 -23.34
N GLN A 561 -0.96 16.22 -22.30
CA GLN A 561 0.06 15.18 -22.25
C GLN A 561 -0.42 13.96 -21.47
N HIS A 562 -1.32 14.14 -20.50
CA HIS A 562 -1.90 13.07 -19.71
C HIS A 562 -3.43 13.17 -19.71
N LEU A 563 -4.10 12.17 -20.25
CA LEU A 563 -5.56 12.08 -20.23
C LEU A 563 -6.00 10.90 -19.36
N GLU A 564 -6.85 11.14 -18.39
CA GLU A 564 -7.53 10.12 -17.60
C GLU A 564 -9.02 10.08 -17.95
N VAL A 565 -9.48 8.96 -18.51
CA VAL A 565 -10.88 8.74 -18.86
C VAL A 565 -11.52 7.89 -17.78
N ARG A 566 -12.42 8.51 -17.01
CA ARG A 566 -13.15 7.89 -15.91
C ARG A 566 -14.48 7.35 -16.41
N HIS A 567 -14.85 6.17 -15.94
CA HIS A 567 -16.16 5.59 -16.21
C HIS A 567 -17.01 5.63 -14.94
N THR A 568 -18.17 6.28 -15.02
CA THR A 568 -19.12 6.32 -13.90
C THR A 568 -19.84 4.96 -13.82
N ILE A 569 -19.75 4.29 -12.67
CA ILE A 569 -20.41 2.99 -12.46
C ILE A 569 -21.93 3.18 -12.61
N GLY A 570 -22.54 2.49 -13.57
CA GLY A 570 -24.00 2.44 -13.75
C GLY A 570 -24.54 3.09 -15.02
N THR A 571 -23.75 3.86 -15.75
CA THR A 571 -24.13 4.32 -17.10
C THR A 571 -23.93 3.16 -18.08
N ARG A 572 -25.00 2.66 -18.71
CA ARG A 572 -24.93 1.63 -19.77
C ARG A 572 -24.38 2.18 -21.09
N HIS A 573 -23.96 3.43 -21.13
CA HIS A 573 -23.43 4.04 -22.33
C HIS A 573 -22.05 3.46 -22.61
N THR A 574 -21.92 2.85 -23.80
CA THR A 574 -20.62 2.48 -24.38
C THR A 574 -19.74 3.73 -24.41
N ILE A 575 -18.43 3.53 -24.26
CA ILE A 575 -17.48 4.60 -24.58
C ILE A 575 -17.76 4.96 -26.04
N GLY A 576 -18.24 6.19 -26.23
CA GLY A 576 -18.67 6.68 -27.54
C GLY A 576 -17.52 6.61 -28.54
N THR A 577 -17.90 6.52 -29.80
CA THR A 577 -17.04 6.40 -30.99
C THR A 577 -16.19 7.64 -31.27
N ASP A 578 -16.06 8.55 -30.30
CA ASP A 578 -15.46 9.85 -30.53
C ASP A 578 -13.93 9.75 -30.66
N PRO A 579 -13.34 10.47 -31.63
CA PRO A 579 -11.91 10.40 -31.95
C PRO A 579 -11.05 11.21 -30.97
N VAL A 580 -10.93 10.74 -29.73
CA VAL A 580 -10.11 11.35 -28.68
C VAL A 580 -8.62 11.38 -29.02
N LEU A 581 -8.08 10.30 -29.60
CA LEU A 581 -6.65 10.20 -29.92
C LEU A 581 -6.24 11.23 -30.99
N PRO A 582 -6.99 11.43 -32.09
CA PRO A 582 -6.72 12.51 -33.04
C PRO A 582 -6.76 13.92 -32.45
N LEU A 583 -7.62 14.17 -31.46
CA LEU A 583 -7.74 15.49 -30.83
C LEU A 583 -6.63 15.77 -29.81
N CYS A 584 -5.89 14.76 -29.37
CA CYS A 584 -4.84 14.85 -28.35
C CYS A 584 -3.44 14.45 -28.89
N PRO A 585 -2.93 15.06 -29.97
CA PRO A 585 -1.71 14.59 -30.66
C PRO A 585 -0.44 14.57 -29.80
N ASN A 586 -0.39 15.35 -28.72
CA ASN A 586 0.75 15.46 -27.80
C ASN A 586 0.61 14.56 -26.56
N MET A 587 -0.39 13.69 -26.52
CA MET A 587 -0.63 12.81 -25.37
C MET A 587 0.48 11.77 -25.21
N GLU A 588 1.11 11.76 -24.04
CA GLU A 588 2.14 10.78 -23.66
C GLU A 588 1.59 9.66 -22.79
N THR A 589 0.55 9.95 -21.99
CA THR A 589 -0.05 8.97 -21.09
C THR A 589 -1.57 8.99 -21.19
N LEU A 590 -2.16 7.81 -21.38
CA LEU A 590 -3.60 7.58 -21.32
C LEU A 590 -3.94 6.70 -20.12
N THR A 591 -4.76 7.18 -19.19
CA THR A 591 -5.27 6.39 -18.06
C THR A 591 -6.74 6.04 -18.32
N CYS A 592 -7.06 4.75 -18.42
CA CYS A 592 -8.41 4.25 -18.63
C CYS A 592 -8.95 3.62 -17.33
N HIS A 593 -10.13 4.06 -16.89
CA HIS A 593 -10.89 3.34 -15.85
C HIS A 593 -11.79 2.30 -16.51
N ILE A 594 -11.43 1.04 -16.35
CA ILE A 594 -11.97 -0.06 -17.14
C ILE A 594 -13.12 -0.71 -16.38
N VAL A 595 -14.26 -0.78 -17.05
CA VAL A 595 -15.45 -1.45 -16.53
C VAL A 595 -15.28 -2.96 -16.73
N PRO A 596 -15.75 -3.80 -15.80
CA PRO A 596 -15.62 -5.25 -15.90
C PRO A 596 -16.07 -5.90 -17.21
N ASN A 597 -16.91 -5.27 -18.04
CA ASN A 597 -17.47 -5.88 -19.26
C ASN A 597 -16.88 -5.32 -20.55
N ASP A 598 -16.03 -4.30 -20.47
CA ASP A 598 -15.40 -3.67 -21.63
C ASP A 598 -13.96 -3.34 -21.23
N PRO A 599 -12.94 -4.05 -21.76
CA PRO A 599 -11.52 -3.79 -21.49
C PRO A 599 -11.00 -2.40 -21.90
N GLY A 600 -11.88 -1.48 -22.32
CA GLY A 600 -11.50 -0.32 -23.10
C GLY A 600 -11.27 -0.70 -24.57
N GLN A 601 -11.88 -1.80 -25.02
CA GLN A 601 -11.82 -2.22 -26.42
C GLN A 601 -12.38 -1.12 -27.29
N GLU A 602 -13.55 -0.57 -26.96
CA GLU A 602 -14.19 0.46 -27.77
C GLU A 602 -13.32 1.73 -27.88
N LEU A 603 -12.71 2.20 -26.79
CA LEU A 603 -11.89 3.41 -26.81
C LEU A 603 -10.71 3.29 -27.77
N LEU A 604 -9.93 2.20 -27.67
CA LEU A 604 -8.77 2.03 -28.56
C LEU A 604 -9.20 1.60 -29.96
N ARG A 605 -10.22 0.74 -30.08
CA ARG A 605 -10.68 0.21 -31.35
C ARG A 605 -11.13 1.34 -32.28
N TYR A 606 -12.08 2.19 -31.90
CA TYR A 606 -12.55 3.25 -32.79
C TYR A 606 -11.49 4.30 -33.10
N ASN A 607 -10.60 4.59 -32.14
CA ASN A 607 -9.55 5.58 -32.35
C ASN A 607 -8.39 5.06 -33.23
N LEU A 608 -8.37 3.76 -33.51
CA LEU A 608 -7.31 3.08 -34.24
C LEU A 608 -7.81 2.39 -35.52
N GLU A 609 -9.11 2.19 -35.71
CA GLU A 609 -9.67 1.43 -36.84
C GLU A 609 -9.38 2.06 -38.22
N ASP A 610 -9.07 3.36 -38.29
CA ASP A 610 -8.80 4.08 -39.55
C ASP A 610 -7.30 4.24 -39.89
N GLY A 611 -6.44 3.39 -39.34
CA GLY A 611 -4.99 3.46 -39.59
C GLY A 611 -4.30 4.66 -38.96
N PHE A 612 -5.01 5.40 -38.10
CA PHE A 612 -4.46 6.50 -37.31
C PHE A 612 -3.28 6.00 -36.45
N LYS A 613 -2.18 6.77 -36.45
CA LYS A 613 -0.98 6.48 -35.66
C LYS A 613 -0.75 7.57 -34.64
N HIS A 614 -0.69 7.20 -33.37
CA HIS A 614 -0.40 8.16 -32.30
C HIS A 614 1.10 8.18 -32.00
N ALA A 615 1.80 9.20 -32.51
CA ALA A 615 3.27 9.28 -32.46
C ALA A 615 3.86 9.45 -31.05
N ASN A 616 3.10 10.00 -30.10
CA ASN A 616 3.62 10.38 -28.77
C ASN A 616 3.17 9.51 -27.60
N LEU A 617 2.24 8.56 -27.80
CA LEU A 617 1.63 7.83 -26.68
C LEU A 617 2.62 6.79 -26.15
N ARG A 618 3.21 7.05 -24.98
CA ARG A 618 4.27 6.24 -24.34
C ARG A 618 3.74 5.29 -23.29
N LYS A 619 2.64 5.66 -22.63
CA LYS A 619 2.11 4.92 -21.48
C LYS A 619 0.60 4.77 -21.55
N ILE A 620 0.11 3.55 -21.33
CA ILE A 620 -1.30 3.27 -21.09
C ILE A 620 -1.45 2.75 -19.66
N ALA A 621 -2.16 3.49 -18.80
CA ALA A 621 -2.48 3.06 -17.45
C ALA A 621 -3.93 2.56 -17.39
N MET A 622 -4.15 1.46 -16.69
CA MET A 622 -5.42 0.77 -16.59
C MET A 622 -5.82 0.64 -15.13
N THR A 623 -6.95 1.24 -14.77
CA THR A 623 -7.50 1.16 -13.43
C THR A 623 -8.76 0.31 -13.47
N ASN A 624 -8.74 -0.87 -12.85
CA ASN A 624 -9.94 -1.72 -12.73
C ASN A 624 -10.07 -2.26 -11.30
N PRO A 625 -10.99 -1.74 -10.48
CA PRO A 625 -11.12 -2.13 -9.09
C PRO A 625 -11.51 -3.61 -8.89
N ILE A 626 -11.95 -4.31 -9.95
CA ILE A 626 -12.48 -5.68 -9.87
C ILE A 626 -11.44 -6.74 -10.25
N MET A 627 -10.24 -6.36 -10.73
CA MET A 627 -9.20 -7.31 -11.16
C MET A 627 -8.69 -8.26 -10.06
N GLN A 628 -8.98 -8.02 -8.78
CA GLN A 628 -8.52 -8.87 -7.68
C GLN A 628 -9.38 -10.13 -7.43
N ARG A 629 -10.54 -10.31 -8.08
CA ARG A 629 -11.45 -11.46 -7.80
C ARG A 629 -11.33 -12.59 -8.84
N SER A 630 -10.90 -13.77 -8.37
CA SER A 630 -10.51 -14.96 -9.15
C SER A 630 -11.56 -15.56 -10.10
N TYR A 631 -12.87 -15.37 -9.86
CA TYR A 631 -13.92 -15.99 -10.69
C TYR A 631 -14.28 -15.17 -11.93
N ALA A 632 -14.15 -13.84 -11.88
CA ALA A 632 -14.39 -12.96 -13.03
C ALA A 632 -13.24 -12.98 -14.03
N GLN A 633 -12.09 -13.55 -13.65
CA GLN A 633 -10.85 -13.52 -14.44
C GLN A 633 -10.94 -14.44 -15.66
N ARG A 634 -11.41 -15.69 -15.50
CA ARG A 634 -11.47 -16.69 -16.60
C ARG A 634 -12.41 -16.32 -17.75
N LEU A 635 -13.59 -15.78 -17.45
CA LEU A 635 -14.57 -15.39 -18.49
C LEU A 635 -14.08 -14.20 -19.34
N LYS A 636 -13.12 -13.43 -18.83
CA LYS A 636 -12.63 -12.19 -19.44
C LYS A 636 -11.28 -12.36 -20.11
N GLU A 637 -10.55 -13.44 -19.82
CA GLU A 637 -9.26 -13.76 -20.45
C GLU A 637 -9.34 -13.70 -21.97
N LYS A 638 -10.43 -14.15 -22.59
CA LYS A 638 -10.60 -14.07 -24.06
C LYS A 638 -10.69 -12.63 -24.57
N GLN A 639 -11.47 -11.76 -23.92
CA GLN A 639 -11.61 -10.37 -24.35
C GLN A 639 -10.31 -9.59 -24.18
N TRP A 640 -9.62 -9.81 -23.06
CA TRP A 640 -8.31 -9.22 -22.82
C TRP A 640 -7.25 -9.74 -23.77
N ALA A 641 -7.26 -11.04 -24.10
CA ALA A 641 -6.36 -11.61 -25.10
C ALA A 641 -6.57 -10.94 -26.46
N VAL A 642 -7.81 -10.81 -26.93
CA VAL A 642 -8.12 -10.10 -28.19
C VAL A 642 -7.62 -8.66 -28.15
N PHE A 643 -7.88 -7.95 -27.04
CA PHE A 643 -7.44 -6.58 -26.86
C PHE A 643 -5.91 -6.43 -26.89
N PHE A 644 -5.17 -7.22 -26.10
CA PHE A 644 -3.72 -7.09 -26.00
C PHE A 644 -3.00 -7.59 -27.24
N SER A 645 -3.48 -8.66 -27.88
CA SER A 645 -2.94 -9.11 -29.16
C SER A 645 -3.16 -8.06 -30.25
N GLY A 646 -4.33 -7.42 -30.30
CA GLY A 646 -4.59 -6.30 -31.22
C GLY A 646 -3.68 -5.10 -30.95
N LEU A 647 -3.49 -4.74 -29.68
CA LEU A 647 -2.62 -3.63 -29.28
C LEU A 647 -1.16 -3.87 -29.69
N ALA A 648 -0.63 -5.06 -29.41
CA ALA A 648 0.75 -5.44 -29.73
C ALA A 648 0.99 -5.52 -31.25
N ALA A 649 0.02 -6.04 -32.02
CA ALA A 649 0.13 -6.20 -33.47
C ALA A 649 -0.12 -4.91 -34.26
N SER A 650 -0.79 -3.92 -33.68
CA SER A 650 -1.29 -2.74 -34.42
C SER A 650 -0.20 -1.92 -35.14
N GLY A 651 0.98 -1.78 -34.55
CA GLY A 651 2.01 -0.83 -35.02
C GLY A 651 1.55 0.64 -35.01
N GLN A 652 0.36 0.94 -34.46
CA GLN A 652 -0.25 2.26 -34.47
C GLN A 652 0.20 3.15 -33.32
N LEU A 653 0.81 2.54 -32.30
CA LEU A 653 1.37 3.22 -31.13
C LEU A 653 2.89 3.00 -31.08
N PRO A 654 3.66 3.54 -32.06
CA PRO A 654 5.10 3.25 -32.17
C PRO A 654 5.93 3.74 -30.97
N ALA A 655 5.44 4.73 -30.24
CA ALA A 655 6.07 5.25 -29.04
C ALA A 655 5.68 4.53 -27.75
N LEU A 656 4.76 3.56 -27.79
CA LEU A 656 4.31 2.86 -26.59
C LEU A 656 5.49 2.10 -25.96
N ARG A 657 5.73 2.33 -24.68
CA ARG A 657 6.80 1.71 -23.88
C ARG A 657 6.30 1.12 -22.58
N GLU A 658 5.15 1.56 -22.07
CA GLU A 658 4.65 1.08 -20.78
C GLU A 658 3.13 0.82 -20.79
N ILE A 659 2.73 -0.33 -20.23
CA ILE A 659 1.34 -0.63 -19.84
C ILE A 659 1.29 -0.81 -18.33
N ASN A 660 0.62 0.11 -17.63
CA ASN A 660 0.55 0.12 -16.17
C ASN A 660 -0.80 -0.41 -15.67
N LEU A 661 -0.80 -1.44 -14.83
CA LEU A 661 -2.00 -2.01 -14.22
C LEU A 661 -2.21 -1.50 -12.80
N ARG A 662 -2.89 -0.35 -12.63
CA ARG A 662 -3.05 0.36 -11.34
C ARG A 662 -3.77 -0.43 -10.24
N ALA A 663 -4.51 -1.47 -10.59
CA ALA A 663 -5.28 -2.30 -9.65
C ALA A 663 -4.74 -3.74 -9.51
N PHE A 664 -3.55 -3.99 -10.04
CA PHE A 664 -2.95 -5.31 -10.08
C PHE A 664 -1.60 -5.31 -9.36
N ASP A 665 -1.31 -6.41 -8.66
CA ASP A 665 0.00 -6.69 -8.08
C ASP A 665 0.55 -7.94 -8.78
N TRP A 666 1.83 -7.93 -9.19
CA TRP A 666 2.42 -9.12 -9.80
C TRP A 666 2.29 -10.33 -8.88
N PRO A 667 1.91 -11.51 -9.40
CA PRO A 667 1.89 -12.73 -8.63
C PRO A 667 3.30 -13.03 -8.11
N LYS A 668 3.37 -13.38 -6.83
CA LYS A 668 4.66 -13.46 -6.12
C LYS A 668 5.16 -14.90 -5.95
N SER A 669 4.27 -15.89 -6.06
CA SER A 669 4.59 -17.33 -6.01
C SER A 669 4.73 -17.92 -7.42
N ALA A 670 5.57 -18.95 -7.55
CA ALA A 670 5.80 -19.61 -8.84
C ALA A 670 4.51 -20.19 -9.44
N HIS A 671 3.64 -20.75 -8.61
CA HIS A 671 2.34 -21.26 -9.05
C HIS A 671 1.42 -20.15 -9.54
N ALA A 672 1.27 -19.06 -8.76
CA ALA A 672 0.42 -17.95 -9.16
C ALA A 672 0.92 -17.31 -10.46
N ILE A 673 2.24 -17.21 -10.65
CA ILE A 673 2.85 -16.76 -11.90
C ILE A 673 2.46 -17.66 -13.07
N ALA A 674 2.63 -18.97 -12.92
CA ALA A 674 2.31 -19.95 -13.97
C ALA A 674 0.82 -19.98 -14.37
N THR A 675 -0.08 -19.57 -13.48
CA THR A 675 -1.52 -19.55 -13.73
C THR A 675 -2.08 -18.17 -14.08
N CYS A 676 -1.24 -17.13 -14.14
CA CYS A 676 -1.71 -15.76 -14.31
C CYS A 676 -1.58 -15.32 -15.77
N ALA A 677 -2.71 -15.14 -16.46
CA ALA A 677 -2.74 -14.64 -17.84
C ALA A 677 -2.03 -13.28 -18.02
N TRP A 678 -2.02 -12.42 -16.98
CA TRP A 678 -1.30 -11.15 -17.00
C TRP A 678 0.21 -11.31 -17.16
N VAL A 679 0.79 -12.40 -16.64
CA VAL A 679 2.22 -12.71 -16.82
C VAL A 679 2.50 -13.08 -18.26
N GLU A 680 1.63 -13.88 -18.88
CA GLU A 680 1.76 -14.27 -20.29
C GLU A 680 1.74 -13.03 -21.20
N TRP A 681 0.78 -12.11 -20.99
CA TRP A 681 0.74 -10.86 -21.74
C TRP A 681 1.93 -9.95 -21.44
N ALA A 682 2.42 -9.91 -20.21
CA ALA A 682 3.62 -9.15 -19.87
C ALA A 682 4.87 -9.69 -20.59
N GLU A 683 5.03 -11.02 -20.69
CA GLU A 683 6.10 -11.64 -21.48
C GLU A 683 5.93 -11.32 -22.98
N MET A 684 4.71 -11.39 -23.52
CA MET A 684 4.41 -11.02 -24.90
C MET A 684 4.74 -9.55 -25.21
N PHE A 685 4.37 -8.61 -24.33
CA PHE A 685 4.69 -7.18 -24.52
C PHE A 685 6.18 -6.90 -24.40
N LEU A 686 6.89 -7.63 -23.55
CA LEU A 686 8.33 -7.50 -23.40
C LEU A 686 9.07 -7.87 -24.70
N GLU A 687 8.59 -8.86 -25.46
CA GLU A 687 9.11 -9.20 -26.80
C GLU A 687 8.97 -8.05 -27.80
N HIS A 688 7.99 -7.15 -27.59
CA HIS A 688 7.75 -5.95 -28.39
C HIS A 688 8.42 -4.69 -27.79
N GLY A 689 9.24 -4.83 -26.74
CA GLY A 689 9.89 -3.71 -26.06
C GLY A 689 8.93 -2.83 -25.25
N ILE A 690 7.76 -3.36 -24.87
CA ILE A 690 6.76 -2.68 -24.04
C ILE A 690 6.80 -3.30 -22.64
N ALA A 691 7.13 -2.49 -21.65
CA ALA A 691 7.15 -2.89 -20.25
C ALA A 691 5.73 -2.94 -19.68
N MET A 692 5.38 -4.01 -19.00
CA MET A 692 4.13 -4.07 -18.23
C MET A 692 4.43 -3.86 -16.75
N THR A 693 3.77 -2.91 -16.09
CA THR A 693 4.04 -2.53 -14.70
C THR A 693 2.82 -2.75 -13.81
N ASP A 694 3.05 -3.09 -12.53
CA ASP A 694 1.98 -3.26 -11.54
C ASP A 694 1.52 -1.92 -10.95
N ARG A 695 0.63 -1.96 -9.95
CA ARG A 695 0.12 -0.76 -9.27
C ARG A 695 1.18 0.11 -8.62
N THR A 696 2.37 -0.44 -8.34
CA THR A 696 3.50 0.30 -7.75
C THR A 696 4.48 0.80 -8.81
N GLY A 697 4.17 0.59 -10.10
CA GLY A 697 5.07 0.90 -11.20
C GLY A 697 6.24 -0.08 -11.33
N ILE A 698 6.18 -1.24 -10.67
CA ILE A 698 7.23 -2.26 -10.81
C ILE A 698 6.96 -3.06 -12.09
N GLU A 699 7.95 -3.07 -12.97
CA GLU A 699 7.95 -3.85 -14.21
C GLU A 699 7.96 -5.36 -13.94
N TRP A 700 7.21 -6.11 -14.75
CA TRP A 700 7.34 -7.56 -14.79
C TRP A 700 8.74 -7.96 -15.27
N ARG A 701 9.44 -8.74 -14.46
CA ARG A 701 10.71 -9.36 -14.85
C ARG A 701 10.51 -10.85 -14.99
N PRO A 702 10.73 -11.42 -16.18
CA PRO A 702 10.72 -12.86 -16.36
C PRO A 702 11.63 -13.51 -15.32
N ARG A 703 11.10 -14.50 -14.61
CA ARG A 703 11.92 -15.27 -13.67
C ARG A 703 12.81 -16.21 -14.46
N LEU A 704 13.98 -16.55 -13.89
CA LEU A 704 14.85 -17.58 -14.43
C LEU A 704 14.02 -18.84 -14.71
N LYS A 705 13.76 -19.11 -16.00
CA LYS A 705 13.23 -20.39 -16.45
C LYS A 705 14.38 -21.35 -16.18
N GLY A 706 14.22 -22.22 -15.19
CA GLY A 706 15.26 -23.20 -14.86
C GLY A 706 15.63 -23.90 -16.16
N SER A 707 16.92 -23.85 -16.53
CA SER A 707 17.40 -24.46 -17.77
C SER A 707 16.86 -25.89 -17.79
N GLN A 708 15.92 -26.18 -18.68
CA GLN A 708 15.52 -27.55 -18.97
C GLN A 708 16.73 -28.19 -19.62
N ARG A 709 17.62 -28.74 -18.79
CA ARG A 709 18.68 -29.63 -19.20
C ARG A 709 18.15 -31.05 -19.21
#